data_AF-A0A2E6EBY6-F1
#
_entry.id   AF-A0A2E6EBY6-F1
#
_cell.length_a   1.000
_cell.length_b   1.000
_cell.length_c   1.000
_cell.angle_alpha   90.00
_cell.angle_beta   90.00
_cell.angle_gamma   90.00
#
_symmetry.space_group_name_H-M   'P 1'
#
loop_
_entity.id
_entity.type
_entity.pdbx_description
1 polymer ?
#
loop_
_entity_poly.entity_id
_entity_poly.type
_entity_poly.pdbx_seq_one_letter_code
_entity_poly.pdbx_strand_id
1 'polypeptide(L)'
;MFYIIKRSVLIFAIFLMGFQGVRAFTLANGTNRIAVNNLGEEYRWNSPFVTYSYDESFLNYFGSNGVVAVEKAMTILNGIPPASAIKTTYPPESSEEQNLWNYPTRPDRFHARAYNDRILDIKSYALAELFGFMGLGNPEDSAFRLEFGAVALRNWDPVTYNPSKYVNGSLLSWVVMGGNALPFPIDVTKPVRTLAGTSDNRNPRLSEGKYLVAPTRDDIGGYKYLYRKDNFNIEGLPPFTYQMVTNQPNLTNPAIFSIDLRWFSKESKTNTPAAFKQFVLTNQWWGSVYTNLNIPPLLVLKTNVTWSMGWTTNVTPYLTNFPWTPVGQPATLVYLTNKYRIFQPAYDYIFGNVITNIHVPKEDSKVLYRSWEVVPKAPLWSVIGSVPTTTNYTTTILNDDFPHGEIIILPTTNVVGYHFTEMQFEEVNTLTNILTPTNNLANPGGALPGQGGGLGAAGAAITNFVGVMEDEVWQSTNHSYLAYPIVLQTNALLMGGIDKINYVRMQGDSLVTTNYSISRFLDGYKFPDLEKQTFTYVIPNSGVGLTNAALPSYEYDMDYVTNGVRKTGKFIKFFTRPDIMFSAINASPTMASTNTPPSVVNNNSINGIQTLGLSGPGVIQPSVNMNIVFNKIGIHWDLNDLWFLNEENQSPGWVWGHFDGAMDEPMIFPNSQTIQDLEREIYSDE
;
A
#
# COMPACT_ATOMS: atom_id res chain seq x y z
N MET A 1 10.73 -17.48 -72.26
CA MET A 1 9.97 -18.61 -71.70
C MET A 1 10.18 -18.79 -70.18
N PHE A 2 11.39 -18.60 -69.65
CA PHE A 2 11.67 -18.73 -68.20
C PHE A 2 11.17 -17.59 -67.28
N TYR A 3 10.75 -16.44 -67.82
CA TYR A 3 10.27 -15.28 -67.02
C TYR A 3 8.76 -15.36 -66.68
N ILE A 4 7.97 -16.11 -67.47
CA ILE A 4 6.53 -16.28 -67.26
C ILE A 4 6.24 -17.36 -66.20
N ILE A 5 7.14 -18.34 -66.04
CA ILE A 5 6.99 -19.42 -65.06
C ILE A 5 7.21 -18.89 -63.62
N LYS A 6 8.13 -17.93 -63.39
CA LYS A 6 8.32 -17.33 -62.06
C LYS A 6 7.15 -16.47 -61.59
N ARG A 7 6.46 -15.75 -62.49
CA ARG A 7 5.23 -15.00 -62.13
C ARG A 7 4.03 -15.91 -61.92
N SER A 8 3.94 -17.02 -62.66
CA SER A 8 2.86 -18.00 -62.48
C SER A 8 3.02 -18.78 -61.17
N VAL A 9 4.26 -19.10 -60.75
CA VAL A 9 4.53 -19.73 -59.44
C VAL A 9 4.32 -18.75 -58.27
N LEU A 10 4.55 -17.44 -58.45
CA LEU A 10 4.23 -16.44 -57.43
C LEU A 10 2.70 -16.24 -57.28
N ILE A 11 1.96 -16.28 -58.38
CA ILE A 11 0.49 -16.13 -58.38
C ILE A 11 -0.20 -17.42 -57.88
N PHE A 12 0.36 -18.60 -58.15
CA PHE A 12 -0.14 -19.87 -57.56
C PHE A 12 0.27 -20.06 -56.09
N ALA A 13 1.42 -19.52 -55.65
CA ALA A 13 1.83 -19.54 -54.24
C ALA A 13 1.00 -18.58 -53.37
N ILE A 14 0.47 -17.49 -53.94
CA ILE A 14 -0.46 -16.58 -53.26
C ILE A 14 -1.86 -17.21 -53.11
N PHE A 15 -2.21 -18.22 -53.91
CA PHE A 15 -3.48 -18.96 -53.79
C PHE A 15 -3.40 -20.23 -52.90
N LEU A 16 -2.19 -20.63 -52.50
CA LEU A 16 -1.92 -21.82 -51.66
C LEU A 16 -1.38 -21.48 -50.26
N MET A 17 -1.20 -20.19 -49.92
CA MET A 17 -1.29 -19.78 -48.52
C MET A 17 -2.76 -19.87 -48.12
N GLY A 18 -3.13 -21.04 -47.60
CA GLY A 18 -4.47 -21.29 -47.12
C GLY A 18 -4.96 -20.15 -46.23
N PHE A 19 -6.24 -19.82 -46.35
CA PHE A 19 -7.01 -19.18 -45.30
C PHE A 19 -6.93 -20.05 -44.03
N GLN A 20 -5.81 -19.97 -43.32
CA GLN A 20 -5.53 -20.74 -42.12
C GLN A 20 -6.10 -19.96 -40.94
N GLY A 21 -7.40 -20.17 -40.69
CA GLY A 21 -8.09 -19.88 -39.43
C GLY A 21 -7.83 -18.50 -38.86
N VAL A 22 -8.41 -17.48 -39.48
CA VAL A 22 -8.66 -16.19 -38.81
C VAL A 22 -9.47 -16.47 -37.55
N ARG A 23 -9.19 -15.83 -36.41
CA ARG A 23 -9.75 -16.09 -35.07
C ARG A 23 -10.20 -14.77 -34.46
N ALA A 24 -10.82 -14.71 -33.27
CA ALA A 24 -11.18 -13.42 -32.67
C ALA A 24 -11.74 -13.43 -31.23
N PHE A 25 -11.56 -12.29 -30.57
CA PHE A 25 -12.06 -11.96 -29.22
C PHE A 25 -12.96 -10.70 -29.24
N THR A 26 -13.82 -10.55 -28.23
CA THR A 26 -14.59 -9.32 -27.99
C THR A 26 -14.11 -8.60 -26.73
N LEU A 27 -14.17 -7.27 -26.77
CA LEU A 27 -13.86 -6.39 -25.64
C LEU A 27 -15.15 -6.00 -24.93
N ALA A 28 -15.16 -6.00 -23.60
CA ALA A 28 -16.30 -5.58 -22.79
C ALA A 28 -16.13 -4.18 -22.21
N ASN A 29 -17.25 -3.56 -21.81
CA ASN A 29 -17.28 -2.36 -20.96
C ASN A 29 -16.95 -2.67 -19.47
N GLY A 30 -16.08 -3.66 -19.22
CA GLY A 30 -15.68 -4.12 -17.88
C GLY A 30 -16.75 -4.88 -17.09
N THR A 31 -17.87 -4.22 -16.75
CA THR A 31 -18.94 -4.77 -15.89
C THR A 31 -20.04 -5.48 -16.67
N ASN A 32 -20.40 -4.96 -17.85
CA ASN A 32 -21.38 -5.58 -18.72
C ASN A 32 -20.65 -6.25 -19.89
N ARG A 33 -20.41 -7.55 -19.77
CA ARG A 33 -19.68 -8.35 -20.78
C ARG A 33 -20.47 -8.64 -22.05
N ILE A 34 -21.75 -8.27 -22.03
CA ILE A 34 -22.63 -8.28 -23.18
C ILE A 34 -22.39 -6.99 -23.97
N ALA A 35 -22.30 -5.82 -23.32
CA ALA A 35 -21.94 -4.57 -23.99
C ALA A 35 -20.49 -4.58 -24.48
N VAL A 36 -20.30 -4.52 -25.79
CA VAL A 36 -18.98 -4.64 -26.44
C VAL A 36 -18.45 -3.31 -26.91
N ASN A 37 -17.13 -3.15 -26.75
CA ASN A 37 -16.40 -1.94 -27.10
C ASN A 37 -15.55 -2.13 -28.35
N ASN A 38 -15.17 -1.02 -28.98
CA ASN A 38 -14.17 -1.01 -30.05
C ASN A 38 -12.75 -1.16 -29.50
N LEU A 39 -11.80 -1.46 -30.39
CA LEU A 39 -10.38 -1.29 -30.08
C LEU A 39 -10.11 0.18 -29.72
N GLY A 40 -9.40 0.42 -28.62
CA GLY A 40 -9.17 1.75 -28.05
C GLY A 40 -10.27 2.22 -27.09
N GLU A 41 -11.38 1.49 -26.96
CA GLU A 41 -12.44 1.77 -25.98
C GLU A 41 -12.45 0.73 -24.84
N GLU A 42 -11.37 -0.02 -24.64
CA GLU A 42 -11.29 -1.11 -23.67
C GLU A 42 -11.33 -0.67 -22.21
N TYR A 43 -11.69 -1.61 -21.34
CA TYR A 43 -11.59 -1.50 -19.88
C TYR A 43 -10.63 -2.56 -19.35
N ARG A 44 -9.74 -2.17 -18.45
CA ARG A 44 -8.77 -3.09 -17.84
C ARG A 44 -8.40 -2.71 -16.42
N TRP A 45 -7.85 -3.68 -15.68
CA TRP A 45 -7.16 -3.39 -14.43
C TRP A 45 -5.84 -2.69 -14.72
N ASN A 46 -5.56 -1.61 -13.99
CA ASN A 46 -4.30 -0.87 -14.08
C ASN A 46 -3.42 -0.98 -12.82
N SER A 47 -3.80 -1.87 -11.90
CA SER A 47 -2.95 -2.36 -10.82
C SER A 47 -2.66 -3.85 -11.01
N PRO A 48 -1.40 -4.29 -10.94
CA PRO A 48 -1.02 -5.70 -11.14
C PRO A 48 -1.40 -6.60 -9.97
N PHE A 49 -1.83 -6.04 -8.84
CA PHE A 49 -2.19 -6.81 -7.65
C PHE A 49 -3.66 -6.60 -7.29
N VAL A 50 -4.41 -7.70 -7.32
CA VAL A 50 -5.79 -7.79 -6.86
C VAL A 50 -5.82 -8.70 -5.63
N THR A 51 -6.25 -8.16 -4.50
CA THR A 51 -6.26 -8.90 -3.24
C THR A 51 -7.61 -9.59 -3.01
N TYR A 52 -7.63 -10.76 -2.39
CA TYR A 52 -8.90 -11.44 -2.08
C TYR A 52 -8.87 -12.14 -0.72
N SER A 53 -10.06 -12.40 -0.16
CA SER A 53 -10.22 -13.16 1.07
C SER A 53 -11.55 -13.92 1.12
N TYR A 54 -11.75 -14.69 2.19
CA TYR A 54 -12.94 -15.50 2.43
C TYR A 54 -13.60 -15.02 3.73
N ASP A 55 -14.92 -14.91 3.73
CA ASP A 55 -15.67 -14.55 4.93
C ASP A 55 -16.04 -15.79 5.78
N GLU A 56 -16.56 -15.54 6.99
CA GLU A 56 -16.97 -16.59 7.91
C GLU A 56 -18.07 -17.50 7.32
N SER A 57 -18.97 -16.94 6.51
CA SER A 57 -20.07 -17.69 5.92
C SER A 57 -19.59 -18.72 4.90
N PHE A 58 -18.57 -18.38 4.10
CA PHE A 58 -17.92 -19.28 3.17
C PHE A 58 -17.13 -20.35 3.92
N LEU A 59 -16.34 -19.95 4.91
CA LEU A 59 -15.51 -20.86 5.71
C LEU A 59 -16.35 -21.88 6.49
N ASN A 60 -17.49 -21.46 7.06
CA ASN A 60 -18.35 -22.34 7.83
C ASN A 60 -19.06 -23.41 6.96
N TYR A 61 -19.34 -23.11 5.69
CA TYR A 61 -20.04 -24.03 4.80
C TYR A 61 -19.10 -24.90 3.96
N PHE A 62 -18.09 -24.29 3.32
CA PHE A 62 -17.19 -25.01 2.41
C PHE A 62 -15.89 -25.48 3.08
N GLY A 63 -15.56 -24.94 4.26
CA GLY A 63 -14.36 -25.33 5.01
C GLY A 63 -13.04 -25.07 4.28
N SER A 64 -11.97 -25.69 4.77
CA SER A 64 -10.64 -25.60 4.18
C SER A 64 -10.58 -26.19 2.77
N ASN A 65 -11.37 -27.23 2.49
CA ASN A 65 -11.38 -27.89 1.19
C ASN A 65 -12.05 -27.03 0.11
N GLY A 66 -13.05 -26.23 0.48
CA GLY A 66 -13.62 -25.18 -0.37
C GLY A 66 -12.60 -24.10 -0.73
N VAL A 67 -11.82 -23.66 0.26
CA VAL A 67 -10.70 -22.73 0.03
C VAL A 67 -9.74 -23.35 -0.98
N VAL A 68 -9.29 -24.60 -0.80
CA VAL A 68 -8.39 -25.28 -1.75
C VAL A 68 -8.97 -25.32 -3.17
N ALA A 69 -10.27 -25.53 -3.34
CA ALA A 69 -10.91 -25.52 -4.64
C ALA A 69 -10.86 -24.14 -5.32
N VAL A 70 -11.13 -23.06 -4.58
CA VAL A 70 -11.01 -21.68 -5.09
C VAL A 70 -9.54 -21.31 -5.35
N GLU A 71 -8.60 -21.75 -4.52
CA GLU A 71 -7.16 -21.56 -4.74
C GLU A 71 -6.68 -22.22 -6.05
N LYS A 72 -7.27 -23.35 -6.46
CA LYS A 72 -6.99 -23.94 -7.79
C LYS A 72 -7.40 -23.01 -8.93
N ALA A 73 -8.51 -22.28 -8.81
CA ALA A 73 -8.91 -21.27 -9.79
C ALA A 73 -7.90 -20.11 -9.82
N MET A 74 -7.46 -19.63 -8.63
CA MET A 74 -6.44 -18.59 -8.52
C MET A 74 -5.10 -19.03 -9.12
N THR A 75 -4.73 -20.30 -8.96
CA THR A 75 -3.52 -20.89 -9.55
C THR A 75 -3.58 -20.85 -11.07
N ILE A 76 -4.73 -21.16 -11.68
CA ILE A 76 -4.92 -21.07 -13.13
C ILE A 76 -4.73 -19.63 -13.62
N LEU A 77 -5.33 -18.65 -12.93
CA LEU A 77 -5.24 -17.23 -13.30
C LEU A 77 -3.83 -16.67 -13.12
N ASN A 78 -3.20 -16.93 -11.97
CA ASN A 78 -1.81 -16.53 -11.70
C ASN A 78 -0.80 -17.28 -12.57
N GLY A 79 -1.16 -18.45 -13.09
CA GLY A 79 -0.37 -19.23 -14.05
C GLY A 79 -0.33 -18.64 -15.45
N ILE A 80 -1.22 -17.68 -15.78
CA ILE A 80 -1.17 -16.98 -17.07
C ILE A 80 0.15 -16.18 -17.14
N PRO A 81 0.97 -16.36 -18.20
CA PRO A 81 2.20 -15.62 -18.36
C PRO A 81 1.95 -14.12 -18.61
N PRO A 82 2.96 -13.27 -18.44
CA PRO A 82 2.86 -11.86 -18.81
C PRO A 82 2.43 -11.71 -20.27
N ALA A 83 1.53 -10.75 -20.55
CA ALA A 83 0.95 -10.50 -21.86
C ALA A 83 2.03 -10.31 -22.94
N SER A 84 3.13 -9.62 -22.60
CA SER A 84 4.27 -9.37 -23.48
C SER A 84 5.06 -10.64 -23.83
N ALA A 85 5.05 -11.67 -22.98
CA ALA A 85 5.79 -12.91 -23.17
C ALA A 85 5.08 -13.91 -24.10
N ILE A 86 3.77 -13.76 -24.30
CA ILE A 86 2.96 -14.68 -25.10
C ILE A 86 3.27 -14.49 -26.59
N LYS A 87 3.89 -15.48 -27.23
CA LYS A 87 4.16 -15.47 -28.66
C LYS A 87 2.89 -15.74 -29.48
N THR A 88 2.86 -15.22 -30.70
CA THR A 88 1.73 -15.37 -31.65
C THR A 88 2.12 -16.10 -32.93
N THR A 89 3.38 -16.55 -33.02
CA THR A 89 3.93 -17.27 -34.18
C THR A 89 3.32 -18.66 -34.32
N TYR A 90 3.00 -19.02 -35.56
CA TYR A 90 2.49 -20.34 -35.93
C TYR A 90 3.39 -21.00 -36.99
N PRO A 91 3.69 -22.29 -36.88
CA PRO A 91 3.42 -23.16 -35.73
C PRO A 91 4.26 -22.78 -34.49
N PRO A 92 3.83 -23.16 -33.27
CA PRO A 92 4.66 -23.03 -32.07
C PRO A 92 5.91 -23.91 -32.19
N GLU A 93 7.01 -23.48 -31.58
CA GLU A 93 8.29 -24.23 -31.61
C GLU A 93 8.22 -25.50 -30.77
N SER A 94 7.44 -25.49 -29.68
CA SER A 94 7.14 -26.65 -28.85
C SER A 94 5.78 -26.52 -28.15
N SER A 95 5.26 -27.62 -27.62
CA SER A 95 4.00 -27.63 -26.85
C SER A 95 4.09 -26.93 -25.49
N GLU A 96 5.30 -26.74 -24.97
CA GLU A 96 5.56 -26.08 -23.68
C GLU A 96 5.82 -24.58 -23.82
N GLU A 97 6.03 -24.11 -25.06
CA GLU A 97 6.25 -22.69 -25.33
C GLU A 97 5.05 -21.84 -24.89
N GLN A 98 5.34 -20.67 -24.31
CA GLN A 98 4.33 -19.65 -24.02
C GLN A 98 3.81 -19.01 -25.31
N ASN A 99 2.93 -19.74 -25.99
CA ASN A 99 2.44 -19.41 -27.30
C ASN A 99 0.91 -19.47 -27.31
N LEU A 100 0.28 -18.47 -27.93
CA LEU A 100 -1.15 -18.39 -28.14
C LEU A 100 -1.73 -19.70 -28.72
N TRP A 101 -0.98 -20.37 -29.60
CA TRP A 101 -1.44 -21.58 -30.29
C TRP A 101 -1.44 -22.85 -29.42
N ASN A 102 -0.82 -22.82 -28.24
CA ASN A 102 -0.81 -23.95 -27.29
C ASN A 102 -2.02 -23.95 -26.33
N TYR A 103 -2.84 -22.90 -26.34
CA TYR A 103 -4.06 -22.82 -25.53
C TYR A 103 -5.23 -23.60 -26.16
N PRO A 104 -6.10 -24.21 -25.35
CA PRO A 104 -7.22 -24.99 -25.85
C PRO A 104 -8.26 -24.13 -26.58
N THR A 105 -9.04 -24.75 -27.45
CA THR A 105 -10.15 -24.10 -28.16
C THR A 105 -11.46 -24.10 -27.37
N ARG A 106 -11.52 -24.88 -26.29
CA ARG A 106 -12.67 -24.95 -25.38
C ARG A 106 -12.19 -24.89 -23.93
N PRO A 107 -12.88 -24.13 -23.06
CA PRO A 107 -12.48 -23.99 -21.67
C PRO A 107 -13.05 -25.11 -20.79
N ASP A 108 -14.09 -25.79 -21.26
CA ASP A 108 -14.91 -26.74 -20.51
C ASP A 108 -14.61 -28.21 -20.84
N ARG A 109 -14.75 -29.06 -19.83
CA ARG A 109 -14.73 -30.53 -19.90
C ARG A 109 -15.90 -31.11 -19.11
N PHE A 110 -16.12 -32.41 -19.24
CA PHE A 110 -17.25 -33.12 -18.66
C PHE A 110 -16.78 -34.33 -17.85
N HIS A 111 -17.38 -34.49 -16.67
CA HIS A 111 -17.14 -35.58 -15.74
C HIS A 111 -18.44 -36.35 -15.50
N ALA A 112 -18.52 -37.59 -15.98
CA ALA A 112 -19.77 -38.33 -16.05
C ALA A 112 -20.38 -38.69 -14.68
N ARG A 113 -19.55 -39.04 -13.69
CA ARG A 113 -20.04 -39.37 -12.34
C ARG A 113 -20.66 -38.16 -11.66
N ALA A 114 -19.89 -37.08 -11.53
CA ALA A 114 -20.36 -35.77 -11.07
C ALA A 114 -21.64 -35.27 -11.78
N TYR A 115 -21.85 -35.58 -13.05
CA TYR A 115 -23.12 -35.28 -13.74
C TYR A 115 -24.29 -36.09 -13.20
N ASN A 116 -24.13 -37.41 -13.07
CA ASN A 116 -25.16 -38.29 -12.53
C ASN A 116 -25.54 -37.91 -11.08
N ASP A 117 -24.55 -37.45 -10.32
CA ASP A 117 -24.70 -37.04 -8.91
C ASP A 117 -25.06 -35.55 -8.74
N ARG A 118 -25.37 -34.86 -9.84
CA ARG A 118 -25.82 -33.44 -9.88
C ARG A 118 -24.86 -32.45 -9.21
N ILE A 119 -23.55 -32.66 -9.37
CA ILE A 119 -22.51 -31.88 -8.71
C ILE A 119 -22.08 -30.68 -9.56
N LEU A 120 -22.15 -29.49 -8.97
CA LEU A 120 -21.59 -28.25 -9.52
C LEU A 120 -20.16 -28.04 -9.02
N ASP A 121 -19.24 -27.64 -9.91
CA ASP A 121 -17.84 -27.40 -9.56
C ASP A 121 -17.60 -25.97 -9.06
N ILE A 122 -17.30 -25.82 -7.77
CA ILE A 122 -17.06 -24.50 -7.15
C ILE A 122 -15.87 -23.75 -7.78
N LYS A 123 -14.80 -24.48 -8.16
CA LYS A 123 -13.62 -23.91 -8.82
C LYS A 123 -14.02 -23.25 -10.15
N SER A 124 -14.86 -23.90 -10.93
CA SER A 124 -15.31 -23.38 -12.23
C SER A 124 -16.14 -22.11 -12.11
N TYR A 125 -17.03 -22.05 -11.12
CA TYR A 125 -17.78 -20.83 -10.83
C TYR A 125 -16.86 -19.67 -10.42
N ALA A 126 -15.92 -19.91 -9.50
CA ALA A 126 -14.93 -18.89 -9.12
C ALA A 126 -14.10 -18.41 -10.32
N LEU A 127 -13.59 -19.35 -11.13
CA LEU A 127 -12.75 -19.04 -12.28
C LEU A 127 -13.47 -18.22 -13.35
N ALA A 128 -14.73 -18.56 -13.67
CA ALA A 128 -15.52 -17.84 -14.67
C ALA A 128 -15.78 -16.38 -14.26
N GLU A 129 -16.10 -16.16 -12.98
CA GLU A 129 -16.36 -14.81 -12.46
C GLU A 129 -15.09 -13.96 -12.46
N LEU A 130 -14.01 -14.48 -11.88
CA LEU A 130 -12.73 -13.77 -11.79
C LEU A 130 -12.16 -13.43 -13.18
N PHE A 131 -12.20 -14.38 -14.11
CA PHE A 131 -11.61 -14.19 -15.43
C PHE A 131 -12.32 -13.11 -16.23
N GLY A 132 -13.65 -13.11 -16.28
CA GLY A 132 -14.29 -12.09 -17.09
C GLY A 132 -14.33 -10.71 -16.40
N PHE A 133 -14.01 -10.57 -15.11
CA PHE A 133 -13.74 -9.26 -14.51
C PHE A 133 -12.45 -8.63 -15.03
N MET A 134 -11.70 -9.29 -15.91
CA MET A 134 -10.51 -8.75 -16.57
C MET A 134 -10.81 -7.81 -17.74
N GLY A 135 -12.07 -7.59 -18.13
CA GLY A 135 -12.45 -6.67 -19.21
C GLY A 135 -12.70 -7.30 -20.58
N LEU A 136 -12.77 -8.63 -20.64
CA LEU A 136 -13.12 -9.38 -21.84
C LEU A 136 -14.63 -9.60 -21.97
N GLY A 137 -15.12 -9.61 -23.20
CA GLY A 137 -16.53 -9.86 -23.51
C GLY A 137 -16.86 -11.31 -23.78
N ASN A 138 -18.15 -11.58 -23.99
CA ASN A 138 -18.68 -12.88 -24.40
C ASN A 138 -18.91 -12.90 -25.92
N PRO A 139 -17.91 -13.28 -26.75
CA PRO A 139 -18.05 -13.24 -28.20
C PRO A 139 -19.18 -14.12 -28.74
N GLU A 140 -19.66 -15.09 -27.97
CA GLU A 140 -20.78 -15.95 -28.36
C GLU A 140 -22.11 -15.22 -28.39
N ASP A 141 -22.26 -14.19 -27.58
CA ASP A 141 -23.48 -13.36 -27.53
C ASP A 141 -23.27 -11.98 -28.14
N SER A 142 -22.02 -11.54 -28.29
CA SER A 142 -21.71 -10.15 -28.63
C SER A 142 -20.79 -9.95 -29.84
N ALA A 143 -20.35 -11.03 -30.52
CA ALA A 143 -19.53 -10.90 -31.73
C ALA A 143 -20.23 -10.08 -32.83
N PHE A 144 -21.56 -10.11 -32.88
CA PHE A 144 -22.36 -9.27 -33.77
C PHE A 144 -23.31 -8.40 -32.94
N ARG A 145 -23.45 -7.14 -33.34
CA ARG A 145 -24.37 -6.16 -32.71
C ARG A 145 -25.28 -5.56 -33.76
N LEU A 146 -26.55 -5.40 -33.44
CA LEU A 146 -27.47 -4.60 -34.26
C LEU A 146 -27.37 -3.16 -33.78
N GLU A 147 -26.85 -2.29 -34.63
CA GLU A 147 -26.63 -0.88 -34.31
C GLU A 147 -27.11 -0.03 -35.48
N PHE A 148 -27.91 1.01 -35.20
CA PHE A 148 -28.43 1.92 -36.21
C PHE A 148 -29.11 1.23 -37.41
N GLY A 149 -29.74 0.06 -37.18
CA GLY A 149 -30.41 -0.73 -38.22
C GLY A 149 -29.47 -1.61 -39.06
N ALA A 150 -28.17 -1.67 -38.76
CA ALA A 150 -27.20 -2.51 -39.43
C ALA A 150 -26.54 -3.51 -38.44
N VAL A 151 -26.16 -4.69 -38.93
CA VAL A 151 -25.42 -5.65 -38.12
C VAL A 151 -23.92 -5.37 -38.24
N ALA A 152 -23.32 -4.92 -37.15
CA ALA A 152 -21.90 -4.66 -37.01
C ALA A 152 -21.18 -5.89 -36.44
N LEU A 153 -19.96 -6.14 -36.93
CA LEU A 153 -19.04 -7.15 -36.39
C LEU A 153 -18.16 -6.47 -35.32
N ARG A 154 -18.20 -6.97 -34.09
CA ARG A 154 -17.51 -6.41 -32.92
C ARG A 154 -16.39 -7.32 -32.38
N ASN A 155 -16.03 -8.34 -33.16
CA ASN A 155 -15.07 -9.37 -32.80
C ASN A 155 -13.77 -9.17 -33.60
N TRP A 156 -12.62 -9.26 -32.92
CA TRP A 156 -11.31 -8.85 -33.43
C TRP A 156 -10.27 -9.94 -33.36
N ASP A 157 -9.48 -10.14 -34.41
CA ASP A 157 -8.46 -11.18 -34.44
C ASP A 157 -7.32 -10.89 -33.44
N PRO A 158 -6.97 -11.85 -32.54
CA PRO A 158 -6.00 -11.61 -31.48
C PRO A 158 -4.57 -11.36 -31.95
N VAL A 159 -4.28 -11.62 -33.24
CA VAL A 159 -2.94 -11.42 -33.81
C VAL A 159 -2.91 -10.16 -34.68
N THR A 160 -3.85 -10.02 -35.60
CA THR A 160 -3.86 -8.93 -36.59
C THR A 160 -4.70 -7.73 -36.19
N TYR A 161 -5.58 -7.86 -35.19
CA TYR A 161 -6.57 -6.86 -34.78
C TYR A 161 -7.53 -6.41 -35.89
N ASN A 162 -7.69 -7.23 -36.93
CA ASN A 162 -8.73 -7.01 -37.94
C ASN A 162 -10.07 -7.62 -37.50
N PRO A 163 -11.22 -7.09 -37.95
CA PRO A 163 -12.50 -7.70 -37.67
C PRO A 163 -12.57 -9.14 -38.17
N SER A 164 -13.05 -10.07 -37.34
CA SER A 164 -13.09 -11.49 -37.68
C SER A 164 -14.35 -12.19 -37.15
N LYS A 165 -14.93 -13.04 -37.99
CA LYS A 165 -16.14 -13.81 -37.69
C LYS A 165 -15.86 -15.12 -36.96
N TYR A 166 -14.60 -15.42 -36.69
CA TYR A 166 -14.22 -16.69 -36.10
C TYR A 166 -13.98 -16.53 -34.60
N VAL A 167 -14.37 -17.52 -33.81
CA VAL A 167 -14.04 -17.58 -32.38
C VAL A 167 -13.60 -19.00 -32.07
N ASN A 168 -12.42 -19.12 -31.47
CA ASN A 168 -11.70 -20.35 -31.21
C ASN A 168 -11.58 -21.27 -32.45
N GLY A 169 -11.67 -20.69 -33.65
CA GLY A 169 -11.55 -21.37 -34.94
C GLY A 169 -12.88 -21.85 -35.54
N SER A 170 -14.00 -21.68 -34.84
CA SER A 170 -15.34 -21.89 -35.42
C SER A 170 -15.83 -20.61 -36.10
N LEU A 171 -16.43 -20.76 -37.27
CA LEU A 171 -17.04 -19.67 -38.02
C LEU A 171 -18.41 -19.33 -37.43
N LEU A 172 -18.63 -18.06 -37.07
CA LEU A 172 -19.91 -17.54 -36.62
C LEU A 172 -20.69 -16.92 -37.77
N SER A 173 -22.01 -17.10 -37.72
CA SER A 173 -23.00 -16.29 -38.41
C SER A 173 -23.89 -15.59 -37.38
N TRP A 174 -24.86 -14.82 -37.84
CA TRP A 174 -25.80 -14.11 -36.97
C TRP A 174 -27.22 -14.22 -37.48
N VAL A 175 -28.18 -14.10 -36.56
CA VAL A 175 -29.60 -13.94 -36.84
C VAL A 175 -30.12 -12.75 -36.05
N VAL A 176 -30.98 -11.93 -36.65
CA VAL A 176 -31.63 -10.83 -35.92
C VAL A 176 -32.92 -11.37 -35.28
N MET A 177 -32.99 -11.33 -33.96
CA MET A 177 -34.16 -11.76 -33.20
C MET A 177 -34.42 -10.78 -32.05
N GLY A 178 -35.66 -10.32 -31.91
CA GLY A 178 -36.04 -9.39 -30.83
C GLY A 178 -35.25 -8.08 -30.82
N GLY A 179 -34.88 -7.55 -32.00
CA GLY A 179 -34.11 -6.31 -32.11
C GLY A 179 -32.61 -6.43 -31.76
N ASN A 180 -32.08 -7.64 -31.61
CA ASN A 180 -30.66 -7.90 -31.38
C ASN A 180 -30.09 -8.86 -32.42
N ALA A 181 -28.81 -8.67 -32.78
CA ALA A 181 -28.07 -9.62 -33.59
C ALA A 181 -27.51 -10.72 -32.67
N LEU A 182 -27.93 -11.97 -32.87
CA LEU A 182 -27.52 -13.11 -32.08
C LEU A 182 -26.51 -13.95 -32.87
N PRO A 183 -25.26 -14.09 -32.41
CA PRO A 183 -24.29 -14.97 -33.04
C PRO A 183 -24.66 -16.44 -32.87
N PHE A 184 -24.31 -17.27 -33.85
CA PHE A 184 -24.36 -18.72 -33.72
C PHE A 184 -23.25 -19.37 -34.57
N PRO A 185 -22.68 -20.52 -34.15
CA PRO A 185 -21.71 -21.24 -34.95
C PRO A 185 -22.40 -21.87 -36.17
N ILE A 186 -21.81 -21.70 -37.36
CA ILE A 186 -22.31 -22.35 -38.59
C ILE A 186 -22.15 -23.87 -38.48
N ASP A 187 -21.03 -24.31 -37.91
CA ASP A 187 -20.76 -25.72 -37.63
C ASP A 187 -21.22 -26.07 -36.22
N VAL A 188 -22.38 -26.72 -36.13
CA VAL A 188 -22.97 -27.18 -34.85
C VAL A 188 -22.09 -28.18 -34.10
N THR A 189 -21.16 -28.87 -34.79
CA THR A 189 -20.24 -29.83 -34.15
C THR A 189 -19.08 -29.13 -33.45
N LYS A 190 -18.85 -27.84 -33.75
CA LYS A 190 -17.81 -27.01 -33.14
C LYS A 190 -18.44 -25.81 -32.43
N PRO A 191 -19.16 -26.03 -31.31
CA PRO A 191 -19.76 -24.95 -30.56
C PRO A 191 -18.66 -24.02 -30.02
N VAL A 192 -18.90 -22.71 -30.15
CA VAL A 192 -17.99 -21.71 -29.60
C VAL A 192 -18.18 -21.60 -28.10
N ARG A 193 -17.06 -21.68 -27.36
CA ARG A 193 -17.00 -21.49 -25.92
C ARG A 193 -15.74 -20.74 -25.56
N THR A 194 -15.87 -19.70 -24.77
CA THR A 194 -14.81 -18.89 -24.16
C THR A 194 -14.99 -18.89 -22.65
N LEU A 195 -13.90 -18.72 -21.92
CA LEU A 195 -13.92 -18.58 -20.47
C LEU A 195 -14.60 -17.26 -20.07
N ALA A 196 -14.29 -16.16 -20.77
CA ALA A 196 -14.90 -14.85 -20.51
C ALA A 196 -16.43 -14.86 -20.67
N GLY A 197 -16.95 -15.65 -21.62
CA GLY A 197 -18.37 -15.80 -21.84
C GLY A 197 -19.06 -16.86 -20.99
N THR A 198 -18.39 -17.47 -20.00
CA THR A 198 -18.96 -18.62 -19.27
C THR A 198 -20.01 -18.25 -18.23
N SER A 199 -19.83 -17.17 -17.47
CA SER A 199 -20.81 -16.74 -16.45
C SER A 199 -22.02 -16.02 -17.04
N ASP A 200 -21.85 -15.29 -18.15
CA ASP A 200 -22.89 -14.47 -18.77
C ASP A 200 -23.57 -15.15 -19.97
N ASN A 201 -23.27 -16.42 -20.22
CA ASN A 201 -23.84 -17.10 -21.37
C ASN A 201 -25.33 -17.33 -21.20
N ARG A 202 -26.10 -17.11 -22.26
CA ARG A 202 -27.54 -17.43 -22.28
C ARG A 202 -27.85 -18.92 -22.10
N ASN A 203 -26.89 -19.81 -22.34
CA ASN A 203 -27.01 -21.24 -22.11
C ASN A 203 -26.17 -21.63 -20.87
N PRO A 204 -26.71 -22.31 -19.85
CA PRO A 204 -25.94 -22.70 -18.67
C PRO A 204 -24.72 -23.56 -19.03
N ARG A 205 -23.53 -22.98 -18.84
CA ARG A 205 -22.23 -23.64 -19.10
C ARG A 205 -21.61 -24.23 -17.85
N LEU A 206 -21.96 -23.67 -16.70
CA LEU A 206 -21.65 -24.18 -15.38
C LEU A 206 -22.80 -25.07 -14.92
N SER A 207 -22.97 -26.21 -15.60
CA SER A 207 -23.97 -27.22 -15.23
C SER A 207 -23.31 -28.36 -14.46
N GLU A 208 -24.13 -29.25 -13.94
CA GLU A 208 -23.73 -30.47 -13.26
C GLU A 208 -22.72 -31.26 -14.09
N GLY A 209 -21.64 -31.73 -13.44
CA GLY A 209 -20.56 -32.49 -14.07
C GLY A 209 -19.71 -31.75 -15.09
N LYS A 210 -20.00 -30.48 -15.43
CA LYS A 210 -19.12 -29.65 -16.27
C LYS A 210 -18.11 -28.90 -15.41
N TYR A 211 -16.87 -28.82 -15.88
CA TYR A 211 -15.81 -28.08 -15.20
C TYR A 211 -14.89 -27.38 -16.20
N LEU A 212 -14.30 -26.27 -15.75
CA LEU A 212 -13.37 -25.43 -16.49
C LEU A 212 -11.93 -25.83 -16.20
N VAL A 213 -11.09 -25.80 -17.23
CA VAL A 213 -9.70 -26.25 -17.15
C VAL A 213 -8.72 -25.12 -17.40
N ALA A 214 -8.98 -24.29 -18.40
CA ALA A 214 -8.09 -23.21 -18.82
C ALA A 214 -8.83 -22.16 -19.66
N PRO A 215 -8.31 -20.92 -19.72
CA PRO A 215 -8.75 -19.94 -20.71
C PRO A 215 -8.52 -20.46 -22.13
N THR A 216 -9.41 -20.10 -23.06
CA THR A 216 -9.22 -20.50 -24.45
C THR A 216 -8.17 -19.64 -25.13
N ARG A 217 -7.72 -20.09 -26.28
CA ARG A 217 -6.82 -19.31 -27.13
C ARG A 217 -7.29 -17.87 -27.34
N ASP A 218 -8.55 -17.68 -27.74
CA ASP A 218 -9.01 -16.33 -28.07
C ASP A 218 -9.21 -15.45 -26.80
N ASP A 219 -9.51 -16.05 -25.64
CA ASP A 219 -9.48 -15.38 -24.34
C ASP A 219 -8.07 -14.82 -24.03
N ILE A 220 -7.04 -15.65 -24.22
CA ILE A 220 -5.64 -15.25 -24.02
C ILE A 220 -5.19 -14.20 -25.04
N GLY A 221 -5.71 -14.29 -26.26
CA GLY A 221 -5.50 -13.27 -27.29
C GLY A 221 -6.05 -11.90 -26.87
N GLY A 222 -7.25 -11.87 -26.31
CA GLY A 222 -7.84 -10.66 -25.73
C GLY A 222 -7.06 -10.16 -24.51
N TYR A 223 -6.69 -11.05 -23.58
CA TYR A 223 -5.84 -10.73 -22.43
C TYR A 223 -4.53 -10.07 -22.87
N LYS A 224 -3.87 -10.64 -23.90
CA LYS A 224 -2.64 -10.07 -24.47
C LYS A 224 -2.86 -8.66 -25.00
N TYR A 225 -3.96 -8.42 -25.73
CA TYR A 225 -4.27 -7.08 -26.25
C TYR A 225 -4.48 -6.07 -25.12
N LEU A 226 -5.28 -6.43 -24.10
CA LEU A 226 -5.62 -5.55 -22.99
C LEU A 226 -4.39 -5.16 -22.15
N TYR A 227 -3.59 -6.16 -21.77
CA TYR A 227 -2.58 -6.02 -20.73
C TYR A 227 -1.15 -5.82 -21.25
N ARG A 228 -0.90 -5.90 -22.57
CA ARG A 228 0.45 -5.63 -23.12
C ARG A 228 0.97 -4.25 -22.70
N LYS A 229 2.27 -4.18 -22.42
CA LYS A 229 2.96 -2.94 -22.02
C LYS A 229 2.84 -1.80 -23.04
N ASP A 230 2.70 -2.14 -24.32
CA ASP A 230 2.59 -1.15 -25.40
C ASP A 230 1.16 -0.64 -25.65
N ASN A 231 0.17 -1.11 -24.86
CA ASN A 231 -1.17 -0.53 -24.90
C ASN A 231 -1.25 0.65 -23.91
N PHE A 232 -1.09 1.88 -24.44
CA PHE A 232 -1.04 3.10 -23.65
C PHE A 232 -2.38 3.84 -23.64
N ASN A 233 -2.95 4.06 -22.46
CA ASN A 233 -4.15 4.86 -22.25
C ASN A 233 -3.90 5.85 -21.09
N ILE A 234 -4.55 7.02 -21.14
CA ILE A 234 -4.57 7.96 -20.02
C ILE A 234 -5.50 7.39 -18.95
N GLU A 235 -4.92 7.06 -17.80
CA GLU A 235 -5.60 6.34 -16.74
C GLU A 235 -5.34 7.02 -15.39
N GLY A 236 -6.38 7.16 -14.58
CA GLY A 236 -6.24 7.52 -13.18
C GLY A 236 -5.71 6.34 -12.35
N LEU A 237 -4.88 6.62 -11.35
CA LEU A 237 -4.46 5.57 -10.41
C LEU A 237 -5.66 5.07 -9.59
N PRO A 238 -5.74 3.75 -9.31
CA PRO A 238 -6.77 3.21 -8.44
C PRO A 238 -6.76 3.83 -7.04
N PRO A 239 -7.87 3.68 -6.28
CA PRO A 239 -7.89 4.03 -4.87
C PRO A 239 -6.69 3.42 -4.13
N PHE A 240 -6.11 4.21 -3.22
CA PHE A 240 -4.93 3.82 -2.42
C PHE A 240 -3.67 3.47 -3.22
N THR A 241 -3.61 3.83 -4.51
CA THR A 241 -2.43 3.62 -5.37
C THR A 241 -1.79 4.96 -5.71
N TYR A 242 -0.47 5.01 -5.63
CA TYR A 242 0.31 6.23 -5.74
C TYR A 242 1.57 5.99 -6.57
N GLN A 243 1.95 6.98 -7.38
CA GLN A 243 3.28 7.03 -7.97
C GLN A 243 4.27 7.53 -6.93
N MET A 244 5.39 6.83 -6.76
CA MET A 244 6.52 7.28 -5.96
C MET A 244 7.40 8.19 -6.82
N VAL A 245 7.49 9.46 -6.42
CA VAL A 245 8.33 10.45 -7.10
C VAL A 245 9.43 10.91 -6.16
N THR A 246 10.66 10.78 -6.62
CA THR A 246 11.86 11.33 -5.97
C THR A 246 12.24 12.65 -6.64
N ASN A 247 12.83 13.58 -5.90
CA ASN A 247 13.40 14.83 -6.42
C ASN A 247 12.38 15.81 -7.04
N GLN A 248 11.28 16.08 -6.35
CA GLN A 248 10.33 17.11 -6.80
C GLN A 248 10.98 18.51 -6.70
N PRO A 249 11.09 19.30 -7.79
CA PRO A 249 11.90 20.52 -7.83
C PRO A 249 11.34 21.71 -7.04
N ASN A 250 10.23 21.54 -6.32
CA ASN A 250 9.46 22.63 -5.72
C ASN A 250 9.43 22.62 -4.19
N LEU A 251 10.46 22.06 -3.55
CA LEU A 251 10.63 22.13 -2.10
C LEU A 251 11.81 23.03 -1.77
N THR A 252 11.48 24.19 -1.21
CA THR A 252 12.38 25.22 -0.69
C THR A 252 13.30 24.59 0.38
N ASN A 253 14.59 24.49 0.05
CA ASN A 253 15.70 24.05 0.89
C ASN A 253 15.58 22.62 1.52
N PRO A 254 16.06 21.56 0.84
CA PRO A 254 16.09 20.18 1.34
C PRO A 254 17.11 19.90 2.46
N ALA A 255 17.72 20.92 3.04
CA ALA A 255 18.68 20.77 4.13
C ALA A 255 17.96 20.43 5.45
N ILE A 256 18.24 19.24 5.99
CA ILE A 256 17.78 18.82 7.32
C ILE A 256 18.94 19.00 8.30
N PHE A 257 18.68 19.69 9.40
CA PHE A 257 19.68 19.94 10.43
C PHE A 257 19.66 18.84 11.48
N SER A 258 20.85 18.42 11.90
CA SER A 258 21.02 17.59 13.09
C SER A 258 20.73 18.40 14.35
N ILE A 259 20.24 17.67 15.34
CA ILE A 259 19.95 18.14 16.69
C ILE A 259 20.86 17.35 17.63
N ASP A 260 21.21 17.94 18.76
CA ASP A 260 22.01 17.29 19.79
C ASP A 260 21.21 16.14 20.47
N LEU A 261 21.72 14.91 20.37
CA LEU A 261 21.09 13.72 20.93
C LEU A 261 21.08 13.74 22.47
N ARG A 262 22.09 14.32 23.11
CA ARG A 262 22.25 14.38 24.56
C ARG A 262 21.16 15.25 25.17
N TRP A 263 20.97 16.46 24.64
CA TRP A 263 19.91 17.36 25.10
C TRP A 263 18.51 16.82 24.80
N PHE A 264 18.30 16.26 23.60
CA PHE A 264 17.04 15.62 23.23
C PHE A 264 16.68 14.47 24.20
N SER A 265 17.67 13.66 24.59
CA SER A 265 17.48 12.54 25.53
C SER A 265 17.20 12.99 26.96
N LYS A 266 17.81 14.08 27.42
CA LYS A 266 17.54 14.67 28.75
C LYS A 266 16.11 15.20 28.84
N GLU A 267 15.70 16.00 27.85
CA GLU A 267 14.40 16.68 27.85
C GLU A 267 13.24 15.72 27.54
N SER A 268 13.47 14.67 26.77
CA SER A 268 12.45 13.65 26.54
C SER A 268 12.08 12.92 27.84
N LYS A 269 13.01 12.64 28.76
CA LYS A 269 12.68 11.92 30.00
C LYS A 269 11.80 12.71 30.97
N THR A 270 11.89 14.05 30.97
CA THR A 270 11.32 14.92 32.01
C THR A 270 10.06 15.64 31.58
N ASN A 271 9.83 15.83 30.28
CA ASN A 271 8.73 16.64 29.78
C ASN A 271 7.52 15.82 29.32
N THR A 272 6.34 16.41 29.51
CA THR A 272 5.10 15.89 28.90
C THR A 272 5.16 15.97 27.37
N PRO A 273 4.37 15.18 26.62
CA PRO A 273 4.43 15.16 25.17
C PRO A 273 4.17 16.52 24.51
N ALA A 274 3.29 17.33 25.11
CA ALA A 274 3.01 18.69 24.63
C ALA A 274 4.19 19.63 24.87
N ALA A 275 4.77 19.61 26.07
CA ALA A 275 5.93 20.43 26.43
C ALA A 275 7.17 20.04 25.62
N PHE A 276 7.42 18.74 25.44
CA PHE A 276 8.55 18.25 24.67
C PHE A 276 8.45 18.62 23.18
N LYS A 277 7.26 18.49 22.57
CA LYS A 277 7.03 18.96 21.20
C LYS A 277 7.27 20.45 21.05
N GLN A 278 6.80 21.26 22.01
CA GLN A 278 7.03 22.71 22.00
C GLN A 278 8.52 23.03 22.15
N PHE A 279 9.23 22.38 23.07
CA PHE A 279 10.67 22.55 23.26
C PHE A 279 11.47 22.28 21.98
N VAL A 280 11.13 21.22 21.26
CA VAL A 280 11.76 20.87 19.97
C VAL A 280 11.42 21.88 18.87
N LEU A 281 10.15 22.32 18.80
CA LEU A 281 9.70 23.29 17.80
C LEU A 281 10.30 24.69 17.99
N THR A 282 10.48 25.14 19.23
CA THR A 282 11.02 26.47 19.54
C THR A 282 12.54 26.51 19.49
N ASN A 283 13.20 25.36 19.27
CA ASN A 283 14.64 25.21 19.20
C ASN A 283 15.36 25.88 20.40
N GLN A 284 14.77 25.78 21.59
CA GLN A 284 15.14 26.61 22.73
C GLN A 284 16.56 26.35 23.25
N TRP A 285 17.19 25.24 22.83
CA TRP A 285 18.55 24.86 23.22
C TRP A 285 19.67 25.66 22.53
N TRP A 286 19.40 26.35 21.40
CA TRP A 286 20.41 27.21 20.73
C TRP A 286 20.45 28.66 21.24
N GLY A 287 19.56 29.02 22.17
CA GLY A 287 19.38 30.41 22.61
C GLY A 287 18.76 31.31 21.52
N SER A 288 18.55 32.57 21.86
CA SER A 288 17.76 33.54 21.07
C SER A 288 18.28 33.84 19.65
N VAL A 289 19.48 33.38 19.28
CA VAL A 289 20.15 33.73 18.02
C VAL A 289 19.77 32.80 16.85
N TYR A 290 19.29 31.59 17.14
CA TYR A 290 18.99 30.56 16.11
C TYR A 290 17.53 30.07 16.10
N THR A 291 16.61 30.89 16.61
CA THR A 291 15.15 30.61 16.64
C THR A 291 14.48 30.59 15.26
N ASN A 292 15.24 30.74 14.17
CA ASN A 292 14.74 30.76 12.79
C ASN A 292 15.03 29.45 12.02
N LEU A 293 15.55 28.41 12.67
CA LEU A 293 15.64 27.08 12.08
C LEU A 293 14.25 26.44 12.05
N ASN A 294 13.75 26.14 10.86
CA ASN A 294 12.44 25.53 10.66
C ASN A 294 12.50 24.02 10.97
N ILE A 295 12.48 23.66 12.25
CA ILE A 295 12.50 22.26 12.69
C ILE A 295 11.12 21.63 12.43
N PRO A 296 11.04 20.46 11.79
CA PRO A 296 9.77 19.79 11.56
C PRO A 296 9.09 19.34 12.86
N PRO A 297 7.75 19.24 12.89
CA PRO A 297 7.05 18.78 14.08
C PRO A 297 7.40 17.31 14.39
N LEU A 298 7.64 17.04 15.67
CA LEU A 298 7.95 15.70 16.15
C LEU A 298 6.69 14.80 16.14
N LEU A 299 6.77 13.67 15.45
CA LEU A 299 5.74 12.63 15.42
C LEU A 299 5.99 11.65 16.56
N VAL A 300 5.05 11.58 17.50
CA VAL A 300 5.10 10.67 18.65
C VAL A 300 4.06 9.58 18.43
N LEU A 301 4.51 8.32 18.33
CA LEU A 301 3.65 7.16 18.11
C LEU A 301 3.11 6.58 19.42
N LYS A 302 3.97 6.51 20.43
CA LYS A 302 3.63 5.96 21.74
C LYS A 302 4.38 6.69 22.83
N THR A 303 3.72 6.83 23.98
CA THR A 303 4.28 7.38 25.21
C THR A 303 3.99 6.43 26.36
N ASN A 304 5.06 5.90 26.95
CA ASN A 304 5.00 5.16 28.19
C ASN A 304 5.36 6.11 29.33
N VAL A 305 4.63 6.04 30.44
CA VAL A 305 4.92 6.85 31.63
C VAL A 305 5.24 5.91 32.77
N THR A 306 6.42 6.08 33.37
CA THR A 306 6.83 5.38 34.57
C THR A 306 6.98 6.38 35.70
N TRP A 307 6.68 5.98 36.93
CA TRP A 307 6.78 6.86 38.09
C TRP A 307 7.90 6.37 38.99
N SER A 308 8.79 7.28 39.40
CA SER A 308 9.85 6.99 40.35
C SER A 308 9.89 8.02 41.46
N MET A 309 10.31 7.60 42.65
CA MET A 309 10.40 8.50 43.81
C MET A 309 11.77 9.17 43.85
N GLY A 310 11.84 10.37 43.25
CA GLY A 310 13.05 11.17 43.12
C GLY A 310 13.26 12.16 44.26
N TRP A 311 14.45 12.76 44.30
CA TRP A 311 14.78 13.89 45.16
C TRP A 311 14.60 15.20 44.39
N THR A 312 13.83 16.13 44.94
CA THR A 312 13.81 17.52 44.48
C THR A 312 14.54 18.39 45.49
N THR A 313 15.44 19.24 44.98
CA THR A 313 16.13 20.26 45.77
C THR A 313 15.56 21.62 45.44
N ASN A 314 14.98 22.31 46.42
CA ASN A 314 14.70 23.72 46.30
C ASN A 314 15.88 24.50 46.89
N VAL A 315 16.54 25.30 46.06
CA VAL A 315 17.65 26.15 46.47
C VAL A 315 17.10 27.55 46.65
N THR A 316 17.02 28.03 47.90
CA THR A 316 16.57 29.39 48.18
C THR A 316 17.80 30.25 48.50
N PRO A 317 18.24 31.11 47.58
CA PRO A 317 19.27 32.08 47.87
C PRO A 317 18.72 33.18 48.79
N TYR A 318 19.48 33.57 49.79
CA TYR A 318 19.23 34.79 50.55
C TYR A 318 20.53 35.53 50.85
N LEU A 319 20.41 36.85 50.98
CA LEU A 319 21.53 37.73 51.29
C LEU A 319 21.58 37.94 52.80
N THR A 320 22.75 37.73 53.40
CA THR A 320 22.97 37.97 54.83
C THR A 320 24.36 38.54 55.09
N ASN A 321 24.49 39.31 56.16
CA ASN A 321 25.77 39.79 56.66
C ASN A 321 26.19 38.90 57.83
N PHE A 322 27.41 38.36 57.79
CA PHE A 322 27.93 37.58 58.91
C PHE A 322 28.29 38.50 60.09
N PRO A 323 28.24 38.01 61.34
CA PRO A 323 28.74 38.76 62.48
C PRO A 323 30.19 39.21 62.22
N TRP A 324 30.50 40.47 62.51
CA TRP A 324 31.82 41.10 62.30
C TRP A 324 32.20 41.44 60.85
N THR A 325 31.27 41.41 59.89
CA THR A 325 31.56 41.95 58.54
C THR A 325 31.84 43.46 58.60
N PRO A 326 32.93 43.95 57.97
CA PRO A 326 33.24 45.38 57.87
C PRO A 326 32.07 46.24 57.40
N VAL A 327 31.92 47.43 57.99
CA VAL A 327 30.92 48.42 57.58
C VAL A 327 31.17 48.81 56.11
N GLY A 328 30.16 48.61 55.26
CA GLY A 328 30.24 48.88 53.81
C GLY A 328 30.47 47.65 52.93
N GLN A 329 30.61 46.44 53.50
CA GLN A 329 30.67 45.21 52.70
C GLN A 329 29.28 44.80 52.19
N PRO A 330 29.12 44.44 50.89
CA PRO A 330 27.86 43.94 50.36
C PRO A 330 27.43 42.64 51.04
N ALA A 331 26.11 42.42 51.16
CA ALA A 331 25.56 41.22 51.77
C ALA A 331 26.06 39.95 51.06
N THR A 332 26.38 38.92 51.84
CA THR A 332 26.90 37.65 51.32
C THR A 332 25.74 36.74 50.92
N LEU A 333 25.82 36.16 49.73
CA LEU A 333 24.83 35.21 49.23
C LEU A 333 25.01 33.86 49.93
N VAL A 334 23.96 33.38 50.58
CA VAL A 334 23.91 32.07 51.22
C VAL A 334 22.79 31.26 50.59
N TYR A 335 23.07 29.99 50.29
CA TYR A 335 22.11 29.06 49.71
C TYR A 335 21.54 28.14 50.79
N LEU A 336 20.23 28.22 51.03
CA LEU A 336 19.51 27.19 51.78
C LEU A 336 19.05 26.11 50.80
N THR A 337 19.62 24.91 50.91
CA THR A 337 19.21 23.75 50.12
C THR A 337 18.23 22.92 50.94
N ASN A 338 16.96 22.90 50.56
CA ASN A 338 15.99 21.98 51.16
C ASN A 338 15.71 20.83 50.19
N LYS A 339 15.83 19.59 50.68
CA LYS A 339 15.75 18.37 49.87
C LYS A 339 14.54 17.55 50.32
N TYR A 340 13.57 17.36 49.44
CA TYR A 340 12.37 16.56 49.73
C TYR A 340 12.11 15.50 48.65
N ARG A 341 11.33 14.47 48.99
CA ARG A 341 10.96 13.37 48.08
C ARG A 341 9.65 13.71 47.39
N ILE A 342 9.60 13.54 46.07
CA ILE A 342 8.38 13.70 45.28
C ILE A 342 8.33 12.63 44.18
N PHE A 343 7.13 12.20 43.81
CA PHE A 343 6.95 11.34 42.63
C PHE A 343 7.26 12.14 41.38
N GLN A 344 8.24 11.66 40.61
CA GLN A 344 8.64 12.25 39.35
C GLN A 344 8.24 11.29 38.22
N PRO A 345 7.48 11.76 37.23
CA PRO A 345 7.20 10.98 36.03
C PRO A 345 8.48 10.92 35.18
N ALA A 346 8.77 9.73 34.65
CA ALA A 346 9.76 9.50 33.63
C ALA A 346 9.04 9.01 32.38
N TYR A 347 9.25 9.73 31.28
CA TYR A 347 8.61 9.46 30.01
C TYR A 347 9.52 8.65 29.10
N ASP A 348 8.95 7.69 28.41
CA ASP A 348 9.60 6.87 27.39
C ASP A 348 8.79 6.97 26.10
N TYR A 349 9.43 7.41 25.02
CA TYR A 349 8.80 7.81 23.77
C TYR A 349 9.20 6.87 22.64
N ILE A 350 8.21 6.49 21.83
CA ILE A 350 8.46 5.90 20.51
C ILE A 350 8.11 6.96 19.47
N PHE A 351 9.11 7.36 18.70
CA PHE A 351 8.98 8.40 17.67
C PHE A 351 8.72 7.81 16.30
N GLY A 352 8.02 8.60 15.48
CA GLY A 352 7.57 8.24 14.15
C GLY A 352 8.28 8.99 13.01
N ASN A 353 9.30 9.80 13.28
CA ASN A 353 10.03 10.56 12.25
C ASN A 353 11.45 10.96 12.69
N VAL A 354 12.09 10.11 13.51
CA VAL A 354 13.38 10.38 14.16
C VAL A 354 14.41 9.37 13.69
N ILE A 355 15.59 9.85 13.32
CA ILE A 355 16.79 9.04 13.07
C ILE A 355 17.85 9.44 14.09
N THR A 356 18.50 8.47 14.72
CA THR A 356 19.56 8.70 15.71
C THR A 356 20.89 8.19 15.17
N ASN A 357 21.93 9.02 15.23
CA ASN A 357 23.31 8.65 14.91
C ASN A 357 24.18 8.80 16.17
N ILE A 358 24.50 7.68 16.81
CA ILE A 358 25.26 7.66 18.07
C ILE A 358 26.75 7.64 17.74
N HIS A 359 27.46 8.69 18.14
CA HIS A 359 28.90 8.82 17.93
C HIS A 359 29.69 8.24 19.11
N VAL A 360 29.21 8.50 20.33
CA VAL A 360 29.80 8.02 21.57
C VAL A 360 28.71 7.30 22.38
N PRO A 361 28.87 5.99 22.62
CA PRO A 361 27.91 5.24 23.43
C PRO A 361 27.94 5.74 24.87
N LYS A 362 26.83 5.52 25.59
CA LYS A 362 26.64 5.98 26.98
C LYS A 362 27.82 5.66 27.92
N GLU A 363 28.44 4.50 27.75
CA GLU A 363 29.55 4.03 28.57
C GLU A 363 30.82 4.89 28.47
N ASP A 364 31.01 5.57 27.33
CA ASP A 364 32.16 6.42 27.04
C ASP A 364 31.81 7.92 27.04
N SER A 365 30.54 8.27 27.21
CA SER A 365 30.04 9.65 27.20
C SER A 365 30.56 10.44 28.41
N LYS A 366 31.25 11.56 28.13
CA LYS A 366 31.88 12.43 29.14
C LYS A 366 31.61 13.90 28.87
N VAL A 367 31.38 14.65 29.93
CA VAL A 367 31.03 16.08 29.89
C VAL A 367 32.03 16.86 30.71
N LEU A 368 32.45 17.99 30.17
CA LEU A 368 33.24 18.98 30.88
C LEU A 368 32.31 19.90 31.67
N TYR A 369 32.22 19.66 32.97
CA TYR A 369 31.49 20.52 33.90
C TYR A 369 32.40 21.68 34.32
N ARG A 370 31.97 22.92 34.10
CA ARG A 370 32.66 24.13 34.53
C ARG A 370 31.80 24.88 35.53
N SER A 371 32.30 25.05 36.75
CA SER A 371 31.70 25.95 37.73
C SER A 371 32.63 27.10 38.00
N TRP A 372 32.09 28.31 38.06
CA TRP A 372 32.83 29.46 38.55
C TRP A 372 32.03 30.20 39.61
N GLU A 373 32.74 30.69 40.61
CA GLU A 373 32.19 31.52 41.66
C GLU A 373 32.98 32.82 41.71
N VAL A 374 32.25 33.94 41.65
CA VAL A 374 32.79 35.29 41.77
C VAL A 374 32.56 35.75 43.21
N VAL A 375 33.50 35.44 44.09
CA VAL A 375 33.43 35.85 45.50
C VAL A 375 34.06 37.23 45.67
N PRO A 376 33.34 38.22 46.24
CA PRO A 376 33.96 39.44 46.71
C PRO A 376 34.83 39.13 47.94
N LYS A 377 36.16 39.20 47.80
CA LYS A 377 37.12 39.07 48.90
C LYS A 377 37.70 40.44 49.23
N ALA A 378 37.13 41.11 50.22
CA ALA A 378 37.77 42.27 50.83
C ALA A 378 38.73 41.79 51.94
N PRO A 379 40.04 42.07 51.88
CA PRO A 379 40.94 41.86 53.03
C PRO A 379 40.40 42.62 54.25
N LEU A 380 40.58 42.09 55.46
CA LEU A 380 40.45 42.92 56.67
C LEU A 380 41.35 44.15 56.45
N TRP A 381 40.81 45.36 56.63
CA TRP A 381 41.44 46.67 56.36
C TRP A 381 41.37 47.24 54.91
N SER A 382 40.52 46.69 54.04
CA SER A 382 40.27 47.26 52.71
C SER A 382 39.67 48.68 52.75
N VAL A 383 40.09 49.55 51.83
CA VAL A 383 39.59 50.95 51.73
C VAL A 383 38.09 50.98 51.40
N ILE A 384 37.36 51.95 51.96
CA ILE A 384 35.93 52.17 51.70
C ILE A 384 35.71 52.27 50.18
N GLY A 385 34.86 51.38 49.62
CA GLY A 385 34.54 51.33 48.18
C GLY A 385 35.38 50.36 47.34
N SER A 386 36.36 49.65 47.91
CA SER A 386 37.07 48.59 47.18
C SER A 386 36.28 47.28 47.17
N VAL A 387 36.08 46.70 45.99
CA VAL A 387 35.44 45.37 45.81
C VAL A 387 36.42 44.46 45.06
N PRO A 388 37.41 43.83 45.75
CA PRO A 388 38.26 42.86 45.08
C PRO A 388 37.42 41.60 44.83
N THR A 389 37.05 41.35 43.58
CA THR A 389 36.38 40.10 43.19
C THR A 389 37.42 39.07 42.78
N THR A 390 37.43 37.90 43.42
CA THR A 390 38.20 36.75 42.95
C THR A 390 37.25 35.80 42.24
N THR A 391 37.51 35.51 40.97
CA THR A 391 36.81 34.45 40.23
C THR A 391 37.57 33.15 40.40
N ASN A 392 37.01 32.20 41.13
CA ASN A 392 37.52 30.84 41.13
C ASN A 392 36.82 30.09 40.01
N TYR A 393 37.57 29.46 39.11
CA TYR A 393 37.04 28.56 38.10
C TYR A 393 37.47 27.13 38.44
N THR A 394 36.54 26.18 38.30
CA THR A 394 36.77 24.76 38.53
C THR A 394 36.22 24.01 37.33
N THR A 395 37.04 23.14 36.74
CA THR A 395 36.65 22.28 35.64
C THR A 395 36.78 20.82 36.08
N THR A 396 35.74 20.03 35.86
CA THR A 396 35.70 18.62 36.21
C THR A 396 35.08 17.83 35.06
N ILE A 397 35.74 16.76 34.63
CA ILE A 397 35.17 15.85 33.64
C ILE A 397 34.33 14.81 34.38
N LEU A 398 33.06 14.71 34.03
CA LEU A 398 32.11 13.76 34.62
C LEU A 398 31.63 12.80 33.53
N ASN A 399 31.33 11.56 33.90
CA ASN A 399 30.63 10.64 33.01
C ASN A 399 29.18 11.10 32.87
N ASP A 400 28.64 10.99 31.66
CA ASP A 400 27.27 11.36 31.37
C ASP A 400 26.36 10.12 31.29
N ASP A 401 25.10 10.30 31.67
CA ASP A 401 24.13 9.21 31.65
C ASP A 401 23.45 9.01 30.30
N PHE A 402 23.83 9.82 29.31
CA PHE A 402 23.22 9.92 27.99
C PHE A 402 24.28 9.77 26.89
N PRO A 403 23.97 9.05 25.79
CA PRO A 403 24.87 8.93 24.66
C PRO A 403 25.09 10.30 23.97
N HIS A 404 26.28 10.49 23.38
CA HIS A 404 26.58 11.68 22.59
C HIS A 404 26.50 11.34 21.10
N GLY A 405 25.95 12.26 20.33
CA GLY A 405 25.69 12.07 18.92
C GLY A 405 24.61 13.05 18.46
N GLU A 406 23.90 12.64 17.41
CA GLU A 406 22.97 13.52 16.73
C GLU A 406 21.65 12.83 16.43
N ILE A 407 20.63 13.66 16.32
CA ILE A 407 19.28 13.25 15.98
C ILE A 407 18.77 14.10 14.81
N ILE A 408 18.18 13.43 13.83
CA ILE A 408 17.60 14.04 12.63
C ILE A 408 16.09 13.86 12.71
N ILE A 409 15.34 14.96 12.61
CA ILE A 409 13.88 14.94 12.55
C ILE A 409 13.46 15.15 11.09
N LEU A 410 12.75 14.17 10.54
CA LEU A 410 12.29 14.21 9.17
C LEU A 410 10.91 14.90 9.08
N PRO A 411 10.71 15.84 8.14
CA PRO A 411 9.38 16.36 7.88
C PRO A 411 8.40 15.28 7.43
N THR A 412 7.19 15.28 7.97
CA THR A 412 6.16 14.25 7.67
C THR A 412 5.03 14.77 6.78
N THR A 413 5.04 16.05 6.42
CA THR A 413 3.95 16.67 5.68
C THR A 413 4.07 16.36 4.19
N ASN A 414 3.15 15.54 3.65
CA ASN A 414 3.12 15.12 2.24
C ASN A 414 4.37 14.37 1.76
N VAL A 415 5.13 13.78 2.69
CA VAL A 415 6.33 13.02 2.39
C VAL A 415 6.22 11.65 3.03
N VAL A 416 6.72 10.66 2.32
CA VAL A 416 6.56 9.24 2.66
C VAL A 416 7.90 8.58 2.95
N GLY A 417 8.99 9.24 2.58
CA GLY A 417 10.35 8.87 2.92
C GLY A 417 11.33 9.92 2.43
N TYR A 418 12.61 9.73 2.73
CA TYR A 418 13.68 10.59 2.25
C TYR A 418 14.77 9.73 1.60
N HIS A 419 15.30 10.22 0.49
CA HIS A 419 16.49 9.70 -0.16
C HIS A 419 17.68 10.60 0.17
N PHE A 420 18.61 10.08 0.96
CA PHE A 420 19.90 10.73 1.21
C PHE A 420 20.83 10.39 0.05
N THR A 421 20.91 11.26 -0.96
CA THR A 421 21.95 11.14 -1.99
C THR A 421 23.28 11.44 -1.32
N GLU A 422 24.20 10.46 -1.30
CA GLU A 422 25.61 10.53 -0.86
C GLU A 422 25.92 11.68 0.12
N MET A 423 26.17 11.33 1.39
CA MET A 423 26.53 12.22 2.52
C MET A 423 27.82 13.06 2.28
N GLN A 424 27.86 13.87 1.22
CA GLN A 424 29.05 14.55 0.71
C GLN A 424 29.10 16.04 1.04
N PHE A 425 28.08 16.56 1.74
CA PHE A 425 28.04 17.96 2.21
C PHE A 425 27.87 18.01 3.74
N GLU A 426 28.77 17.35 4.46
CA GLU A 426 28.93 17.55 5.89
C GLU A 426 29.77 18.83 6.11
N GLU A 427 29.11 19.98 6.23
CA GLU A 427 29.77 21.16 6.80
C GLU A 427 29.47 21.22 8.30
N VAL A 428 30.51 20.99 9.11
CA VAL A 428 30.46 21.22 10.56
C VAL A 428 30.44 22.72 10.81
N ASN A 429 29.30 23.26 11.21
CA ASN A 429 29.26 24.63 11.73
C ASN A 429 29.85 24.65 13.15
N THR A 430 31.17 24.83 13.23
CA THR A 430 31.85 25.04 14.52
C THR A 430 31.45 26.39 15.09
N LEU A 431 30.64 26.39 16.14
CA LEU A 431 30.42 27.58 16.98
C LEU A 431 31.72 27.88 17.73
N THR A 432 32.59 28.65 17.10
CA THR A 432 33.74 29.25 17.76
C THR A 432 33.26 30.51 18.47
N ASN A 433 33.22 30.46 19.81
CA ASN A 433 32.82 31.56 20.70
C ASN A 433 31.36 32.03 20.61
N ILE A 434 30.43 31.28 21.22
CA ILE A 434 29.32 31.96 21.90
C ILE A 434 29.78 32.24 23.33
N LEU A 435 30.26 33.47 23.56
CA LEU A 435 30.21 34.06 24.89
C LEU A 435 28.74 34.23 25.21
N THR A 436 28.10 33.23 25.82
CA THR A 436 26.76 33.42 26.38
C THR A 436 26.85 34.62 27.31
N PRO A 437 26.09 35.71 27.07
CA PRO A 437 26.00 36.77 28.05
C PRO A 437 25.28 36.17 29.26
N THR A 438 26.03 35.77 30.29
CA THR A 438 25.47 35.35 31.59
C THR A 438 24.82 36.51 32.36
N ASN A 439 24.54 37.64 31.69
CA ASN A 439 23.97 38.83 32.31
C ASN A 439 22.46 38.78 32.59
N ASN A 440 21.79 37.63 32.38
CA ASN A 440 20.33 37.53 32.55
C ASN A 440 19.83 36.66 33.71
N LEU A 441 20.67 36.37 34.72
CA LEU A 441 20.16 35.89 36.01
C LEU A 441 19.76 37.03 36.97
N ALA A 442 19.92 38.30 36.56
CA ALA A 442 19.40 39.46 37.27
C ALA A 442 17.96 39.85 36.86
N ASN A 443 17.33 39.13 35.93
CA ASN A 443 15.94 39.41 35.54
C ASN A 443 15.24 38.13 35.02
N PRO A 444 14.53 37.37 35.87
CA PRO A 444 13.59 36.38 35.35
C PRO A 444 12.56 37.16 34.54
N GLY A 445 12.37 36.78 33.27
CA GLY A 445 11.37 37.37 32.38
C GLY A 445 9.99 37.29 32.99
N GLY A 446 9.61 38.36 33.69
CA GLY A 446 8.35 38.52 34.38
C GLY A 446 8.05 40.01 34.43
N ALA A 447 7.19 40.45 33.52
CA ALA A 447 6.58 41.76 33.58
C ALA A 447 5.86 41.91 34.93
N LEU A 448 6.49 42.61 35.88
CA LEU A 448 5.74 43.30 36.93
C LEU A 448 5.13 44.55 36.27
N PRO A 449 3.80 44.72 36.30
CA PRO A 449 3.17 45.89 35.71
C PRO A 449 3.54 47.11 36.55
N GLY A 450 4.28 48.02 35.92
CA GLY A 450 4.60 49.33 36.50
C GLY A 450 6.01 49.47 37.06
N GLN A 451 7.04 49.37 36.22
CA GLN A 451 8.28 50.13 36.39
C GLN A 451 9.00 50.26 35.03
N GLY A 452 8.58 51.27 34.26
CA GLY A 452 9.40 51.80 33.18
C GLY A 452 10.51 52.67 33.78
N GLY A 453 11.74 52.43 33.38
CA GLY A 453 12.88 53.26 33.76
C GLY A 453 14.12 52.42 33.99
N GLY A 454 15.08 52.51 33.06
CA GLY A 454 16.42 51.98 33.28
C GLY A 454 16.97 52.52 34.59
N LEU A 455 17.39 51.61 35.47
CA LEU A 455 18.24 51.97 36.59
C LEU A 455 19.62 52.25 36.00
N GLY A 456 19.90 53.55 35.88
CA GLY A 456 21.19 54.08 35.50
C GLY A 456 22.30 53.57 36.41
N ALA A 457 23.50 53.58 35.85
CA ALA A 457 24.76 53.34 36.52
C ALA A 457 24.90 54.17 37.81
N ALA A 458 24.57 53.54 38.94
CA ALA A 458 24.98 53.96 40.28
C ALA A 458 25.09 52.70 41.16
N GLY A 459 26.32 52.18 41.28
CA GLY A 459 26.74 51.46 42.49
C GLY A 459 26.03 50.16 42.87
N ALA A 460 25.52 49.36 41.92
CA ALA A 460 25.17 47.97 42.24
C ALA A 460 26.47 47.17 42.42
N ALA A 461 26.96 47.10 43.67
CA ALA A 461 28.02 46.17 44.04
C ALA A 461 27.60 44.77 43.57
N ILE A 462 28.40 44.18 42.69
CA ILE A 462 28.25 42.81 42.22
C ILE A 462 28.20 41.91 43.47
N THR A 463 27.01 41.44 43.81
CA THR A 463 26.79 40.43 44.85
C THR A 463 27.16 39.07 44.27
N ASN A 464 27.67 38.16 45.10
CA ASN A 464 28.27 36.86 44.70
C ASN A 464 27.55 36.19 43.51
N PHE A 465 28.30 35.85 42.45
CA PHE A 465 27.76 35.16 41.27
C PHE A 465 28.31 33.74 41.19
N VAL A 466 27.42 32.75 41.14
CA VAL A 466 27.77 31.37 40.81
C VAL A 466 27.24 31.09 39.41
N GLY A 467 28.13 30.65 38.52
CA GLY A 467 27.76 30.18 37.19
C GLY A 467 28.20 28.74 36.98
N VAL A 468 27.40 28.02 36.21
CA VAL A 468 27.65 26.63 35.83
C VAL A 468 27.48 26.53 34.32
N MET A 469 28.40 25.82 33.66
CA MET A 469 28.36 25.44 32.26
C MET A 469 28.69 23.96 32.12
N GLU A 470 28.06 23.31 31.16
CA GLU A 470 28.38 21.95 30.76
C GLU A 470 28.70 21.96 29.26
N ASP A 471 29.91 21.53 28.91
CA ASP A 471 30.33 21.38 27.52
C ASP A 471 30.59 19.91 27.19
N GLU A 472 30.27 19.50 25.96
CA GLU A 472 30.63 18.16 25.47
C GLU A 472 32.14 18.04 25.24
N VAL A 473 32.69 16.86 25.53
CA VAL A 473 34.13 16.58 25.30
C VAL A 473 34.40 16.24 23.83
N TRP A 474 33.40 15.72 23.13
CA TRP A 474 33.46 15.35 21.72
C TRP A 474 32.51 16.23 20.92
N GLN A 475 32.99 16.83 19.83
CA GLN A 475 32.15 17.64 18.95
C GLN A 475 31.42 16.71 17.97
N SER A 476 30.14 16.43 18.22
CA SER A 476 29.31 15.59 17.33
C SER A 476 28.03 16.29 16.86
N THR A 477 28.00 17.62 16.85
CA THR A 477 26.79 18.42 16.61
C THR A 477 26.94 19.34 15.41
N ASN A 478 25.81 19.70 14.77
CA ASN A 478 25.67 20.71 13.70
C ASN A 478 25.98 20.25 12.28
N HIS A 479 25.77 18.98 11.96
CA HIS A 479 25.72 18.53 10.57
C HIS A 479 24.44 18.97 9.86
N SER A 480 24.57 19.26 8.57
CA SER A 480 23.44 19.48 7.66
C SER A 480 23.41 18.38 6.61
N TYR A 481 22.24 17.78 6.39
CA TYR A 481 22.06 16.68 5.46
C TYR A 481 21.19 17.11 4.28
N LEU A 482 21.62 16.76 3.07
CA LEU A 482 20.79 16.89 1.89
C LEU A 482 19.85 15.68 1.79
N ALA A 483 18.56 15.91 1.98
CA ALA A 483 17.56 14.84 1.96
C ALA A 483 16.49 15.15 0.91
N TYR A 484 16.41 14.31 -0.13
CA TYR A 484 15.37 14.45 -1.15
C TYR A 484 14.09 13.73 -0.71
N PRO A 485 12.98 14.43 -0.53
CA PRO A 485 11.74 13.79 -0.13
C PRO A 485 11.16 12.92 -1.25
N ILE A 486 10.59 11.80 -0.84
CA ILE A 486 9.80 10.88 -1.64
C ILE A 486 8.33 11.25 -1.44
N VAL A 487 7.67 11.66 -2.51
CA VAL A 487 6.28 12.11 -2.50
C VAL A 487 5.41 11.09 -3.23
N LEU A 488 4.23 10.83 -2.67
CA LEU A 488 3.20 10.02 -3.31
C LEU A 488 2.25 10.92 -4.10
N GLN A 489 2.10 10.62 -5.39
CA GLN A 489 1.23 11.39 -6.29
C GLN A 489 0.09 10.53 -6.85
N THR A 490 -1.11 11.11 -6.96
CA THR A 490 -2.31 10.50 -7.53
C THR A 490 -2.72 11.23 -8.81
N ASN A 491 -1.90 11.12 -9.86
CA ASN A 491 -2.15 11.78 -11.14
C ASN A 491 -2.80 10.82 -12.13
N ALA A 492 -3.54 11.37 -13.09
CA ALA A 492 -3.84 10.65 -14.32
C ALA A 492 -2.60 10.71 -15.22
N LEU A 493 -2.13 9.56 -15.68
CA LEU A 493 -0.91 9.43 -16.46
C LEU A 493 -1.20 8.61 -17.72
N LEU A 494 -0.45 8.85 -18.79
CA LEU A 494 -0.46 7.97 -19.95
C LEU A 494 0.33 6.71 -19.60
N MET A 495 -0.37 5.63 -19.28
CA MET A 495 0.18 4.40 -18.70
C MET A 495 0.09 3.23 -19.67
N GLY A 496 1.15 2.42 -19.72
CA GLY A 496 1.15 1.15 -20.43
C GLY A 496 0.33 0.09 -19.68
N GLY A 497 0.01 -1.01 -20.35
CA GLY A 497 -0.63 -2.14 -19.68
C GLY A 497 0.27 -2.75 -18.60
N ILE A 498 -0.35 -3.25 -17.52
CA ILE A 498 0.33 -3.83 -16.35
C ILE A 498 1.06 -5.16 -16.63
N ASP A 499 0.97 -5.69 -17.85
CA ASP A 499 1.56 -6.94 -18.33
C ASP A 499 1.01 -8.22 -17.69
N LYS A 500 0.77 -8.21 -16.37
CA LYS A 500 0.22 -9.34 -15.63
C LYS A 500 -0.62 -8.90 -14.44
N ILE A 501 -1.75 -9.59 -14.24
CA ILE A 501 -2.54 -9.53 -13.02
C ILE A 501 -2.11 -10.68 -12.10
N ASN A 502 -1.91 -10.38 -10.83
CA ASN A 502 -1.66 -11.33 -9.77
C ASN A 502 -2.75 -11.22 -8.72
N TYR A 503 -3.44 -12.33 -8.48
CA TYR A 503 -4.37 -12.49 -7.38
C TYR A 503 -3.61 -12.93 -6.14
N VAL A 504 -3.62 -12.10 -5.11
CA VAL A 504 -2.89 -12.38 -3.87
C VAL A 504 -3.89 -12.54 -2.73
N ARG A 505 -3.80 -13.67 -2.03
CA ARG A 505 -4.65 -13.91 -0.87
C ARG A 505 -4.22 -12.98 0.25
N MET A 506 -5.14 -12.14 0.71
CA MET A 506 -5.02 -11.42 1.96
C MET A 506 -5.59 -12.32 3.04
N GLN A 507 -4.73 -12.86 3.91
CA GLN A 507 -5.22 -13.43 5.16
C GLN A 507 -5.79 -12.27 5.98
N GLY A 508 -7.12 -12.16 6.00
CA GLY A 508 -7.76 -11.49 7.12
C GLY A 508 -7.33 -12.28 8.35
N ASP A 509 -6.52 -11.67 9.21
CA ASP A 509 -6.32 -12.19 10.56
C ASP A 509 -7.74 -12.36 11.10
N SER A 510 -8.15 -13.61 11.30
CA SER A 510 -9.53 -13.95 11.61
C SER A 510 -10.01 -13.05 12.73
N LEU A 511 -11.23 -12.53 12.65
CA LEU A 511 -11.89 -11.84 13.77
C LEU A 511 -11.98 -12.73 15.03
N VAL A 512 -11.55 -14.00 14.94
CA VAL A 512 -11.44 -14.99 16.02
C VAL A 512 -10.07 -15.01 16.72
N THR A 513 -9.03 -14.31 16.23
CA THR A 513 -7.82 -14.07 17.02
C THR A 513 -7.88 -12.68 17.63
N THR A 514 -8.22 -12.63 18.92
CA THR A 514 -8.44 -11.45 19.77
C THR A 514 -7.20 -10.59 20.04
N ASN A 515 -6.31 -10.41 19.07
CA ASN A 515 -5.13 -9.59 19.27
C ASN A 515 -4.82 -8.72 18.06
N TYR A 516 -5.81 -7.91 17.66
CA TYR A 516 -5.57 -6.71 16.87
C TYR A 516 -4.88 -5.66 17.75
N SER A 517 -3.64 -5.95 18.14
CA SER A 517 -2.81 -4.97 18.80
C SER A 517 -2.07 -4.20 17.71
N ILE A 518 -2.22 -2.86 17.71
CA ILE A 518 -1.43 -1.94 16.88
C ILE A 518 0.08 -2.26 17.02
N SER A 519 0.48 -2.88 18.15
CA SER A 519 1.83 -3.39 18.41
C SER A 519 2.34 -4.46 17.46
N ARG A 520 1.52 -5.25 16.77
CA ARG A 520 2.01 -6.30 15.85
C ARG A 520 2.72 -5.72 14.61
N PHE A 521 2.34 -4.51 14.20
CA PHE A 521 3.03 -3.73 13.15
C PHE A 521 4.12 -2.82 13.70
N LEU A 522 4.21 -2.68 15.03
CA LEU A 522 5.27 -1.91 15.71
C LEU A 522 6.45 -2.79 16.14
N ASP A 523 6.28 -4.11 16.29
CA ASP A 523 7.32 -5.06 16.73
C ASP A 523 8.46 -5.29 15.70
N GLY A 524 8.46 -4.50 14.62
CA GLY A 524 9.57 -4.34 13.68
C GLY A 524 9.77 -2.89 13.21
N TYR A 525 9.14 -1.91 13.87
CA TYR A 525 9.21 -0.50 13.51
C TYR A 525 10.60 0.05 13.81
N LYS A 526 11.44 0.06 12.79
CA LYS A 526 12.71 0.79 12.78
C LYS A 526 12.67 1.74 11.59
N PHE A 527 12.84 3.04 11.86
CA PHE A 527 13.27 3.96 10.81
C PHE A 527 14.61 3.50 10.23
N PRO A 528 14.95 3.92 9.00
CA PRO A 528 16.19 3.55 8.38
C PRO A 528 17.35 3.85 9.31
N ASP A 529 18.16 2.82 9.48
CA ASP A 529 19.58 3.02 9.74
C ASP A 529 20.16 3.81 8.56
N LEU A 530 21.02 4.79 8.83
CA LEU A 530 21.72 5.58 7.81
C LEU A 530 22.45 4.67 6.80
N GLU A 531 22.88 3.50 7.25
CA GLU A 531 23.53 2.48 6.42
C GLU A 531 22.57 1.69 5.52
N LYS A 532 21.30 1.50 5.91
CA LYS A 532 20.37 0.56 5.25
C LYS A 532 19.35 1.19 4.33
N GLN A 533 19.20 2.52 4.31
CA GLN A 533 18.29 3.25 3.39
C GLN A 533 16.87 2.64 3.30
N THR A 534 16.34 2.07 4.39
CA THR A 534 15.03 1.40 4.42
C THR A 534 13.87 2.38 4.64
N PHE A 535 12.89 2.38 3.76
CA PHE A 535 11.80 3.36 3.73
C PHE A 535 10.60 2.89 4.57
N THR A 536 10.01 3.78 5.39
CA THR A 536 8.75 3.50 6.10
C THR A 536 7.67 4.45 5.61
N TYR A 537 6.66 3.88 4.95
CA TYR A 537 5.61 4.64 4.27
C TYR A 537 4.61 5.28 5.24
N VAL A 538 4.55 6.61 5.27
CA VAL A 538 3.47 7.37 5.94
C VAL A 538 2.52 7.92 4.88
N ILE A 539 1.23 7.54 4.92
CA ILE A 539 0.24 8.03 3.94
C ILE A 539 -0.07 9.53 4.21
N PRO A 540 0.09 10.44 3.23
CA PRO A 540 -0.29 11.84 3.37
C PRO A 540 -1.80 12.04 3.57
N ASN A 541 -2.18 12.98 4.44
CA ASN A 541 -3.54 13.55 4.56
C ASN A 541 -4.70 12.57 4.85
N SER A 542 -4.46 11.36 5.36
CA SER A 542 -5.56 10.62 5.99
C SER A 542 -5.95 11.36 7.28
N GLY A 543 -7.22 11.76 7.42
CA GLY A 543 -7.79 12.39 8.64
C GLY A 543 -7.72 11.53 9.91
N VAL A 544 -6.98 10.43 9.87
CA VAL A 544 -6.66 9.53 10.96
C VAL A 544 -5.14 9.58 11.21
N GLY A 545 -4.66 10.73 11.66
CA GLY A 545 -3.23 11.05 11.83
C GLY A 545 -2.49 10.27 12.93
N LEU A 546 -2.97 9.09 13.35
CA LEU A 546 -2.39 8.32 14.45
C LEU A 546 -2.39 6.79 14.26
N THR A 547 -2.95 6.24 13.18
CA THR A 547 -3.05 4.77 12.99
C THR A 547 -2.28 4.20 11.80
N ASN A 548 -1.53 5.01 11.05
CA ASN A 548 -0.84 4.56 9.83
C ASN A 548 0.52 3.88 10.10
N ALA A 549 0.63 3.09 11.17
CA ALA A 549 1.74 2.15 11.30
C ALA A 549 1.52 0.99 10.29
N ALA A 550 2.18 1.07 9.14
CA ALA A 550 2.37 0.02 8.15
C ALA A 550 1.10 -0.74 7.70
N LEU A 551 0.27 -0.12 6.86
CA LEU A 551 -0.68 -0.89 6.05
C LEU A 551 0.09 -1.78 5.07
N PRO A 552 -0.33 -3.04 4.82
CA PRO A 552 0.28 -3.87 3.81
C PRO A 552 0.24 -3.17 2.45
N SER A 553 1.35 -3.23 1.73
CA SER A 553 1.52 -2.56 0.45
C SER A 553 2.29 -3.43 -0.54
N TYR A 554 2.00 -3.25 -1.83
CA TYR A 554 2.79 -3.83 -2.91
C TYR A 554 3.39 -2.73 -3.77
N GLU A 555 4.68 -2.83 -3.99
CA GLU A 555 5.41 -2.00 -4.94
C GLU A 555 5.50 -2.70 -6.29
N TYR A 556 5.38 -1.93 -7.36
CA TYR A 556 5.56 -2.42 -8.72
C TYR A 556 6.08 -1.32 -9.65
N ASP A 557 6.79 -1.76 -10.68
CA ASP A 557 7.25 -0.89 -11.75
C ASP A 557 6.23 -0.88 -12.89
N MET A 558 5.95 0.30 -13.43
CA MET A 558 5.04 0.46 -14.56
C MET A 558 5.55 1.54 -15.51
N ASP A 559 5.38 1.31 -16.81
CA ASP A 559 5.77 2.25 -17.85
C ASP A 559 4.70 3.31 -18.03
N TYR A 560 5.13 4.57 -18.00
CA TYR A 560 4.28 5.72 -18.25
C TYR A 560 4.99 6.70 -19.19
N VAL A 561 4.22 7.53 -19.88
CA VAL A 561 4.75 8.55 -20.78
C VAL A 561 4.55 9.91 -20.14
N THR A 562 5.64 10.67 -20.04
CA THR A 562 5.62 12.07 -19.58
C THR A 562 6.52 12.89 -20.50
N ASN A 563 6.06 14.09 -20.87
CA ASN A 563 6.78 14.97 -21.81
C ASN A 563 7.17 14.27 -23.13
N GLY A 564 6.31 13.37 -23.64
CA GLY A 564 6.55 12.64 -24.89
C GLY A 564 7.61 11.52 -24.81
N VAL A 565 8.14 11.22 -23.62
CA VAL A 565 9.16 10.17 -23.42
C VAL A 565 8.60 9.06 -22.52
N ARG A 566 8.77 7.81 -22.95
CA ARG A 566 8.47 6.62 -22.13
C ARG A 566 9.48 6.50 -20.99
N LYS A 567 8.98 6.39 -19.76
CA LYS A 567 9.75 6.19 -18.53
C LYS A 567 9.15 5.04 -17.73
N THR A 568 9.95 4.41 -16.90
CA THR A 568 9.47 3.42 -15.92
C THR A 568 9.45 4.07 -14.54
N GLY A 569 8.29 4.06 -13.89
CA GLY A 569 8.09 4.63 -12.56
C GLY A 569 7.79 3.55 -11.52
N LYS A 570 8.11 3.86 -10.26
CA LYS A 570 7.70 3.04 -9.11
C LYS A 570 6.32 3.46 -8.64
N PHE A 571 5.44 2.50 -8.48
CA PHE A 571 4.10 2.67 -7.95
C PHE A 571 3.93 1.81 -6.71
N ILE A 572 3.12 2.29 -5.77
CA ILE A 572 2.79 1.59 -4.55
C ILE A 572 1.28 1.59 -4.36
N LYS A 573 0.71 0.42 -4.06
CA LYS A 573 -0.70 0.25 -3.69
C LYS A 573 -0.78 -0.17 -2.24
N PHE A 574 -1.56 0.57 -1.44
CA PHE A 574 -1.87 0.23 -0.05
C PHE A 574 -3.23 -0.46 0.04
N PHE A 575 -3.37 -1.36 1.02
CA PHE A 575 -4.59 -2.12 1.21
C PHE A 575 -5.08 -1.98 2.65
N THR A 576 -6.33 -1.56 2.81
CA THR A 576 -7.04 -1.51 4.10
C THR A 576 -8.01 -2.68 4.27
N ARG A 577 -8.35 -3.36 3.18
CA ARG A 577 -9.28 -4.49 3.07
C ARG A 577 -8.99 -5.26 1.77
N PRO A 578 -9.40 -6.53 1.66
CA PRO A 578 -9.30 -7.27 0.40
C PRO A 578 -10.14 -6.61 -0.69
N ASP A 579 -9.66 -6.66 -1.94
CA ASP A 579 -10.38 -6.16 -3.12
C ASP A 579 -11.59 -7.05 -3.47
N ILE A 580 -11.51 -8.37 -3.24
CA ILE A 580 -12.58 -9.34 -3.52
C ILE A 580 -12.88 -10.16 -2.26
N MET A 581 -14.16 -10.31 -1.91
CA MET A 581 -14.61 -11.21 -0.85
C MET A 581 -15.35 -12.43 -1.41
N PHE A 582 -14.95 -13.64 -0.99
CA PHE A 582 -15.71 -14.86 -1.22
C PHE A 582 -16.64 -15.13 -0.05
N SER A 583 -17.92 -15.30 -0.35
CA SER A 583 -18.99 -15.39 0.64
C SER A 583 -19.96 -16.53 0.32
N ALA A 584 -20.81 -16.88 1.29
CA ALA A 584 -21.87 -17.85 1.09
C ALA A 584 -23.22 -17.41 1.69
N ILE A 585 -24.28 -17.42 0.87
CA ILE A 585 -25.64 -16.99 1.27
C ILE A 585 -26.65 -18.11 1.09
N ASN A 586 -27.70 -18.13 1.91
CA ASN A 586 -28.83 -19.00 1.62
C ASN A 586 -29.73 -18.31 0.59
N ALA A 587 -29.94 -18.95 -0.56
CA ALA A 587 -30.70 -18.39 -1.67
C ALA A 587 -31.52 -19.46 -2.39
N SER A 588 -32.44 -19.03 -3.26
CA SER A 588 -33.24 -19.92 -4.13
C SER A 588 -32.35 -20.92 -4.89
N PRO A 589 -32.78 -22.18 -5.08
CA PRO A 589 -32.01 -23.18 -5.83
C PRO A 589 -31.77 -22.80 -7.29
N THR A 590 -32.58 -21.90 -7.85
CA THR A 590 -32.38 -21.32 -9.19
C THR A 590 -31.16 -20.41 -9.29
N MET A 591 -30.57 -20.01 -8.16
CA MET A 591 -29.36 -19.19 -8.09
C MET A 591 -28.24 -19.98 -7.43
N ALA A 592 -27.35 -20.59 -8.23
CA ALA A 592 -26.17 -21.26 -7.71
C ALA A 592 -25.15 -20.25 -7.14
N SER A 593 -24.84 -19.20 -7.89
CA SER A 593 -23.93 -18.13 -7.45
C SER A 593 -24.46 -16.75 -7.84
N THR A 594 -23.98 -15.73 -7.13
CA THR A 594 -24.19 -14.33 -7.49
C THR A 594 -22.91 -13.54 -7.21
N ASN A 595 -22.78 -12.35 -7.77
CA ASN A 595 -21.61 -11.52 -7.59
C ASN A 595 -22.00 -10.04 -7.52
N THR A 596 -21.15 -9.25 -6.87
CA THR A 596 -21.13 -7.79 -7.03
C THR A 596 -19.94 -7.43 -7.91
N PRO A 597 -20.15 -6.90 -9.12
CA PRO A 597 -19.07 -6.65 -10.07
C PRO A 597 -18.12 -5.53 -9.60
N PRO A 598 -16.92 -5.42 -10.22
CA PRO A 598 -16.01 -4.31 -9.96
C PRO A 598 -16.59 -2.97 -10.41
N SER A 599 -16.03 -1.87 -9.93
CA SER A 599 -16.39 -0.54 -10.43
C SER A 599 -15.63 -0.27 -11.72
N VAL A 600 -16.30 0.40 -12.67
CA VAL A 600 -15.67 0.86 -13.92
C VAL A 600 -15.68 2.38 -13.97
N VAL A 601 -14.56 2.96 -14.40
CA VAL A 601 -14.43 4.41 -14.62
C VAL A 601 -14.15 4.62 -16.09
N ASN A 602 -15.08 5.28 -16.78
CA ASN A 602 -14.89 5.67 -18.16
C ASN A 602 -13.94 6.87 -18.23
N ASN A 603 -12.78 6.67 -18.86
CA ASN A 603 -11.73 7.68 -19.00
C ASN A 603 -11.72 8.34 -20.39
N ASN A 604 -12.77 8.17 -21.20
CA ASN A 604 -12.90 8.84 -22.51
C ASN A 604 -12.65 10.35 -22.40
N SER A 605 -13.20 11.00 -21.36
CA SER A 605 -13.05 12.46 -21.16
C SER A 605 -11.63 12.92 -20.87
N ILE A 606 -10.76 12.03 -20.37
CA ILE A 606 -9.35 12.36 -20.10
C ILE A 606 -8.41 11.84 -21.19
N ASN A 607 -8.86 10.89 -22.03
CA ASN A 607 -8.13 10.39 -23.19
C ASN A 607 -8.30 11.26 -24.46
N GLY A 608 -9.18 12.26 -24.42
CA GLY A 608 -9.36 13.22 -25.50
C GLY A 608 -10.46 14.24 -25.19
N ILE A 609 -10.64 15.24 -26.08
CA ILE A 609 -11.81 16.14 -26.03
C ILE A 609 -13.04 15.25 -26.26
N GLN A 610 -13.90 15.14 -25.23
CA GLN A 610 -15.11 14.29 -25.18
C GLN A 610 -15.74 14.06 -26.57
N THR A 611 -15.35 12.96 -27.22
CA THR A 611 -16.00 12.57 -28.46
C THR A 611 -17.28 11.86 -28.04
N LEU A 612 -18.42 12.50 -28.33
CA LEU A 612 -19.74 11.98 -28.01
C LEU A 612 -19.89 10.58 -28.62
N GLY A 613 -20.28 9.59 -27.80
CA GLY A 613 -20.57 8.23 -28.24
C GLY A 613 -19.46 7.18 -28.05
N LEU A 614 -18.28 7.53 -27.51
CA LEU A 614 -17.26 6.54 -27.15
C LEU A 614 -17.53 5.95 -25.76
N SER A 615 -17.41 4.63 -25.65
CA SER A 615 -17.66 3.88 -24.42
C SER A 615 -16.42 3.73 -23.54
N GLY A 616 -15.24 4.16 -23.99
CA GLY A 616 -13.97 4.08 -23.26
C GLY A 616 -12.86 4.92 -23.95
N PRO A 617 -11.58 4.68 -23.65
CA PRO A 617 -11.06 3.63 -22.78
C PRO A 617 -11.34 3.92 -21.29
N GLY A 618 -11.26 2.91 -20.45
CA GLY A 618 -11.58 3.02 -19.03
C GLY A 618 -10.78 2.08 -18.12
N VAL A 619 -10.94 2.28 -16.82
CA VAL A 619 -10.23 1.53 -15.77
C VAL A 619 -11.22 0.71 -14.97
N ILE A 620 -10.87 -0.55 -14.72
CA ILE A 620 -11.53 -1.45 -13.77
C ILE A 620 -10.83 -1.30 -12.43
N GLN A 621 -11.62 -1.04 -11.39
CA GLN A 621 -11.14 -0.84 -10.04
C GLN A 621 -12.04 -1.57 -9.04
N PRO A 622 -11.53 -1.95 -7.86
CA PRO A 622 -12.32 -2.70 -6.89
C PRO A 622 -13.49 -1.84 -6.41
N SER A 623 -14.69 -2.42 -6.37
CA SER A 623 -15.87 -1.73 -5.81
C SER A 623 -15.89 -1.88 -4.28
N VAL A 624 -16.63 -1.01 -3.59
CA VAL A 624 -16.66 -0.98 -2.12
C VAL A 624 -17.10 -2.31 -1.50
N ASN A 625 -17.92 -3.09 -2.23
CA ASN A 625 -18.50 -4.37 -1.80
C ASN A 625 -18.31 -5.47 -2.86
N MET A 626 -17.20 -5.47 -3.59
CA MET A 626 -16.97 -6.51 -4.60
C MET A 626 -16.91 -7.89 -3.93
N ASN A 627 -17.80 -8.78 -4.32
CA ASN A 627 -17.90 -10.12 -3.76
C ASN A 627 -18.31 -11.15 -4.80
N ILE A 628 -17.92 -12.40 -4.54
CA ILE A 628 -18.38 -13.59 -5.25
C ILE A 628 -19.05 -14.47 -4.21
N VAL A 629 -20.33 -14.76 -4.42
CA VAL A 629 -21.20 -15.36 -3.43
C VAL A 629 -21.72 -16.69 -3.93
N PHE A 630 -21.50 -17.74 -3.16
CA PHE A 630 -22.02 -19.08 -3.46
C PHE A 630 -23.26 -19.36 -2.64
N ASN A 631 -24.22 -20.08 -3.22
CA ASN A 631 -25.42 -20.47 -2.50
C ASN A 631 -25.12 -21.64 -1.55
N LYS A 632 -25.46 -21.49 -0.27
CA LYS A 632 -25.32 -22.50 0.79
C LYS A 632 -26.64 -23.15 1.19
N ILE A 633 -27.60 -23.24 0.27
CA ILE A 633 -28.89 -23.91 0.49
C ILE A 633 -28.74 -25.36 0.97
N GLY A 634 -27.63 -26.02 0.64
CA GLY A 634 -27.36 -27.39 1.04
C GLY A 634 -28.09 -28.41 0.16
N ILE A 635 -28.30 -29.60 0.73
CA ILE A 635 -29.14 -30.63 0.12
C ILE A 635 -30.57 -30.08 0.07
N HIS A 636 -31.14 -30.07 -1.12
CA HIS A 636 -32.48 -29.56 -1.37
C HIS A 636 -33.17 -30.40 -2.44
N TRP A 637 -34.47 -30.16 -2.61
CA TRP A 637 -35.26 -30.76 -3.67
C TRP A 637 -35.94 -29.67 -4.48
N ASP A 638 -35.87 -29.80 -5.79
CA ASP A 638 -36.60 -28.96 -6.73
C ASP A 638 -38.05 -29.42 -6.77
N LEU A 639 -38.94 -28.49 -6.46
CA LEU A 639 -40.38 -28.70 -6.53
C LEU A 639 -40.89 -28.32 -7.92
N ASN A 640 -41.76 -29.15 -8.48
CA ASN A 640 -42.37 -28.87 -9.76
C ASN A 640 -43.70 -28.12 -9.57
N ASP A 641 -43.72 -26.85 -9.98
CA ASP A 641 -44.88 -25.94 -9.87
C ASP A 641 -46.10 -26.39 -10.69
N LEU A 642 -45.98 -27.42 -11.52
CA LEU A 642 -47.09 -28.01 -12.28
C LEU A 642 -47.89 -29.06 -11.49
N TRP A 643 -47.39 -29.50 -10.33
CA TRP A 643 -48.00 -30.56 -9.50
C TRP A 643 -48.22 -30.10 -8.06
N PHE A 644 -48.75 -30.99 -7.21
CA PHE A 644 -48.78 -30.74 -5.77
C PHE A 644 -47.35 -30.65 -5.25
N LEU A 645 -47.06 -29.61 -4.46
CA LEU A 645 -45.77 -29.39 -3.81
C LEU A 645 -45.64 -30.36 -2.62
N ASN A 646 -45.34 -31.62 -2.92
CA ASN A 646 -45.16 -32.70 -1.96
C ASN A 646 -43.91 -33.53 -2.27
N GLU A 647 -43.52 -34.38 -1.33
CA GLU A 647 -42.33 -35.24 -1.43
C GLU A 647 -42.36 -36.19 -2.65
N GLU A 648 -43.56 -36.58 -3.09
CA GLU A 648 -43.75 -37.50 -4.21
C GLU A 648 -43.40 -36.89 -5.58
N ASN A 649 -43.58 -35.57 -5.73
CA ASN A 649 -43.37 -34.86 -7.00
C ASN A 649 -42.11 -33.98 -7.00
N GLN A 650 -41.19 -34.21 -6.07
CA GLN A 650 -39.93 -33.49 -5.98
C GLN A 650 -38.81 -34.18 -6.79
N SER A 651 -37.81 -33.42 -7.22
CA SER A 651 -36.58 -33.98 -7.79
C SER A 651 -35.35 -33.53 -7.00
N PRO A 652 -34.29 -34.33 -6.89
CA PRO A 652 -33.10 -33.93 -6.13
C PRO A 652 -32.47 -32.67 -6.71
N GLY A 653 -32.15 -31.68 -5.87
CA GLY A 653 -31.43 -30.49 -6.30
C GLY A 653 -29.98 -30.79 -6.67
N TRP A 654 -29.27 -29.76 -7.13
CA TRP A 654 -27.82 -29.81 -7.31
C TRP A 654 -27.09 -29.73 -5.97
N VAL A 655 -25.83 -30.17 -5.95
CA VAL A 655 -24.95 -30.01 -4.78
C VAL A 655 -23.62 -29.41 -5.21
N TRP A 656 -22.96 -28.69 -4.31
CA TRP A 656 -21.60 -28.21 -4.55
C TRP A 656 -20.58 -29.32 -4.40
N GLY A 657 -19.57 -29.30 -5.26
CA GLY A 657 -18.41 -30.14 -5.13
C GLY A 657 -17.18 -29.58 -5.82
N HIS A 658 -16.13 -30.40 -5.82
CA HIS A 658 -14.89 -30.16 -6.53
C HIS A 658 -14.45 -31.45 -7.22
N PHE A 659 -14.17 -31.36 -8.51
CA PHE A 659 -13.69 -32.48 -9.33
C PHE A 659 -12.81 -31.98 -10.48
N ASP A 660 -12.03 -32.87 -11.07
CA ASP A 660 -11.16 -32.55 -12.20
C ASP A 660 -11.12 -33.67 -13.25
N GLY A 661 -10.13 -33.62 -14.15
CA GLY A 661 -10.01 -34.60 -15.23
C GLY A 661 -9.28 -35.88 -14.88
N ALA A 662 -8.82 -36.05 -13.63
CA ALA A 662 -8.04 -37.22 -13.22
C ALA A 662 -8.88 -38.50 -13.06
N MET A 663 -10.21 -38.42 -13.21
CA MET A 663 -11.17 -39.49 -12.87
C MET A 663 -11.14 -39.87 -11.37
N ASP A 664 -10.57 -39.00 -10.54
CA ASP A 664 -10.63 -39.13 -9.09
C ASP A 664 -12.05 -38.92 -8.57
N GLU A 665 -12.33 -39.44 -7.39
CA GLU A 665 -13.64 -39.34 -6.77
C GLU A 665 -14.04 -37.88 -6.51
N PRO A 666 -15.22 -37.43 -7.00
CA PRO A 666 -15.69 -36.08 -6.71
C PRO A 666 -15.85 -35.87 -5.20
N MET A 667 -15.44 -34.70 -4.73
CA MET A 667 -15.66 -34.27 -3.35
C MET A 667 -16.91 -33.40 -3.27
N ILE A 668 -17.72 -33.57 -2.22
CA ILE A 668 -19.00 -32.87 -2.03
C ILE A 668 -18.94 -31.97 -0.79
N PHE A 669 -19.58 -30.80 -0.87
CA PHE A 669 -19.74 -29.86 0.25
C PHE A 669 -21.15 -29.92 0.84
N PRO A 670 -21.32 -29.68 2.16
CA PRO A 670 -20.36 -29.10 3.12
C PRO A 670 -19.40 -30.10 3.78
N ASN A 671 -19.75 -31.39 3.86
CA ASN A 671 -18.98 -32.40 4.61
C ASN A 671 -17.55 -32.63 4.09
N SER A 672 -17.26 -32.19 2.86
CA SER A 672 -15.95 -32.31 2.21
C SER A 672 -15.47 -33.76 2.09
N GLN A 673 -16.40 -34.70 1.98
CA GLN A 673 -16.17 -36.13 1.76
C GLN A 673 -16.24 -36.46 0.27
N THR A 674 -15.57 -37.53 -0.14
CA THR A 674 -15.71 -38.05 -1.50
C THR A 674 -16.99 -38.88 -1.63
N ILE A 675 -17.51 -39.03 -2.85
CA ILE A 675 -18.67 -39.90 -3.11
C ILE A 675 -18.40 -41.33 -2.61
N GLN A 676 -17.19 -41.85 -2.83
CA GLN A 676 -16.81 -43.18 -2.37
C GLN A 676 -16.83 -43.31 -0.84
N ASP A 677 -16.48 -42.24 -0.11
CA ASP A 677 -16.51 -42.27 1.35
C ASP A 677 -17.96 -42.27 1.86
N LEU A 678 -18.83 -41.49 1.21
CA LEU A 678 -20.27 -41.51 1.51
C LEU A 678 -20.91 -42.86 1.18
N GLU A 679 -20.55 -43.48 0.06
CA GLU A 679 -20.98 -44.84 -0.28
C GLU A 679 -20.49 -45.84 0.77
N ARG A 680 -19.24 -45.72 1.23
CA ARG A 680 -18.73 -46.57 2.31
C ARG A 680 -19.50 -46.38 3.61
N GLU A 681 -19.90 -45.17 3.98
CA GLU A 681 -20.74 -44.96 5.16
C GLU A 681 -22.10 -45.65 5.05
N ILE A 682 -22.70 -45.71 3.85
CA ILE A 682 -23.99 -46.37 3.62
C ILE A 682 -23.84 -47.91 3.59
N TYR A 683 -22.76 -48.41 3.00
CA TYR A 683 -22.57 -49.84 2.75
C TYR A 683 -21.65 -50.54 3.77
N SER A 684 -21.11 -49.83 4.78
CA SER A 684 -20.24 -50.43 5.80
C SER A 684 -20.98 -50.99 7.02
N ASP A 685 -22.31 -51.02 7.02
CA ASP A 685 -23.12 -51.77 7.99
C ASP A 685 -23.24 -53.27 7.62
N GLU A 686 -22.11 -53.93 7.37
CA GLU A 686 -21.92 -55.40 7.47
C GLU A 686 -20.65 -55.77 8.25
#